data_AF-A0A345P7D7-F1
#
_entry.id   AF-A0A345P7D7-F1
#
_cell.length_a   1.000
_cell.length_b   1.000
_cell.length_c   1.000
_cell.angle_alpha   90.00
_cell.angle_beta   90.00
_cell.angle_gamma   90.00
#
_symmetry.space_group_name_H-M   'P 1'
#
loop_
_entity.id
_entity.type
_entity.pdbx_description
1 polymer ?
#
loop_
_entity_poly.entity_id
_entity_poly.type
_entity_poly.pdbx_seq_one_letter_code
_entity_poly.pdbx_strand_id
1 'polypeptide(L)'
;MEVFSMKKSAKTSAQSNSKTQHTPRKNALSMPNPHLKPFILHAAIVLAISFSSYGIVDHVIQQQSNQALTQAGQQTATVINRQIDNWKIEASHLAELPTLKSLATVKAIVPAGGAVPASLSFSDQDLINRAQTSKGILEITHIGSQAKVSIVTELPAGGYLISERPFAPLARDLQQMTPSNLLITLTQKVGNEQPVDIFKSSNNTDASLTTIPLNVKGWQLNIGQIKAPMSLNPLENIPFLAALLSLIGGLLPLLVWMAVKPQFSHLKVQPVDSEEEQLRKLNVVAEELTPSPQIQPIIETTIKPEPKPISPPVQSTIPNTAPNIEVNELDIPDIASESTGPVVTQSSSLNLAPEFSLDSEALTDLEFIITKSIPKHIFRAYDIRGKVKDLTAQWMLPISRALGSELRNRGQLEVVVGYDARETSEEYARIMRDALAESGLHVIDIGQVPTPIMHYAARQYQGNGIMITASHSPAEYNGIKWITQRQSPLPEDIQNIYDRAEKRTFTEGKGKITQKSFTRDYLDEMLSDVILSDDVTVQIDGMNGVMGKPAMYAIETLGCHVTGIDIDPNGLYPHGNPDPCEPDRLSNLSTQVIQSSADIGFAFDGDGDRLVVVNHDGTVVTSDQLIAIFAIMVLESRPGTDIVYDVKCSRMVSQTITAHGGRPIMSRSGSTFIRHAVMSKRSEVSFGGEFSGHYFFNDGRGSATDDGLYAAMRLLEWLTQRGQTLSEVLQTLPPRIGTPDIYLPIDSDLPEKFFQELAIDAALVENATLTTIDGVRLDFHDGFGIIRASNTGAFVTLRFEADNAASVHHIRQVFYDLIAKQLPNLAASMPNPQLT
;
A
#
# COMPACT_ATOMS: atom_id res chain seq x y z
N MET A 1 28.86 -2.14 29.27
CA MET A 1 28.78 -3.51 29.82
C MET A 1 28.05 -3.43 31.18
N GLU A 2 26.73 -3.17 31.28
CA GLU A 2 25.58 -3.67 30.49
C GLU A 2 25.43 -5.18 30.62
N VAL A 3 24.23 -5.76 30.84
CA VAL A 3 22.92 -5.41 30.25
C VAL A 3 21.79 -5.26 31.29
N PHE A 4 20.67 -4.64 30.85
CA PHE A 4 19.44 -4.35 31.59
C PHE A 4 18.68 -5.58 32.12
N SER A 5 17.87 -5.37 33.17
CA SER A 5 16.57 -6.03 33.33
C SER A 5 15.55 -5.05 33.93
N MET A 6 14.39 -4.88 33.29
CA MET A 6 13.43 -3.82 33.62
C MET A 6 12.42 -4.23 34.70
N LYS A 7 12.36 -3.46 35.81
CA LYS A 7 11.20 -3.44 36.71
C LYS A 7 10.22 -2.34 36.30
N LYS A 8 9.21 -2.66 35.49
CA LYS A 8 8.01 -1.81 35.36
C LYS A 8 7.04 -2.09 36.51
N SER A 9 6.82 -1.11 37.38
CA SER A 9 5.72 -1.12 38.36
C SER A 9 4.81 0.06 38.04
N ALA A 10 3.63 -0.24 37.48
CA ALA A 10 2.59 0.77 37.27
C ALA A 10 1.81 0.97 38.57
N LYS A 11 1.86 2.18 39.13
CA LYS A 11 1.10 2.55 40.33
C LYS A 11 -0.20 3.26 39.95
N THR A 12 -1.32 2.68 40.36
CA THR A 12 -2.52 3.36 40.88
C THR A 12 -2.82 4.77 40.36
N SER A 13 -3.86 4.89 39.53
CA SER A 13 -4.81 5.98 39.72
C SER A 13 -5.52 5.79 41.07
N ALA A 14 -5.80 6.88 41.79
CA ALA A 14 -6.55 6.87 43.04
C ALA A 14 -7.55 8.02 43.00
N GLN A 15 -8.82 7.75 43.28
CA GLN A 15 -9.88 8.75 43.23
C GLN A 15 -10.68 8.76 44.54
N SER A 16 -10.91 9.98 45.02
CA SER A 16 -11.70 10.41 46.19
C SER A 16 -12.45 9.36 47.02
N ASN A 17 -12.03 9.18 48.28
CA ASN A 17 -12.94 8.81 49.37
C ASN A 17 -13.70 10.06 49.83
N SER A 18 -15.03 10.06 49.74
CA SER A 18 -15.89 10.94 50.54
C SER A 18 -16.46 10.16 51.73
N LYS A 19 -16.70 10.84 52.86
CA LYS A 19 -17.18 10.20 54.09
C LYS A 19 -18.70 10.27 54.20
N THR A 20 -19.37 9.14 54.29
CA THR A 20 -20.70 9.02 54.90
C THR A 20 -20.67 7.95 55.99
N GLN A 21 -21.31 8.23 57.13
CA GLN A 21 -21.32 7.36 58.29
C GLN A 21 -22.47 6.34 58.19
N HIS A 22 -22.16 5.05 58.20
CA HIS A 22 -23.13 4.02 58.57
C HIS A 22 -22.50 3.03 59.54
N THR A 23 -23.17 2.84 60.68
CA THR A 23 -22.81 1.89 61.73
C THR A 23 -23.34 0.50 61.38
N PRO A 24 -22.48 -0.52 61.18
CA PRO A 24 -22.93 -1.89 61.09
C PRO A 24 -23.16 -2.48 62.50
N ARG A 25 -24.20 -3.32 62.64
CA ARG A 25 -24.49 -4.06 63.87
C ARG A 25 -23.37 -5.05 64.21
N LYS A 26 -23.25 -5.40 65.49
CA LYS A 26 -22.47 -6.57 65.94
C LYS A 26 -23.08 -7.85 65.36
N ASN A 27 -22.53 -8.35 64.26
CA ASN A 27 -22.62 -9.77 63.91
C ASN A 27 -21.34 -10.45 64.38
N ALA A 28 -21.47 -11.55 65.12
CA ALA A 28 -20.32 -12.35 65.53
C ALA A 28 -19.71 -13.02 64.31
N LEU A 29 -18.40 -12.88 64.10
CA LEU A 29 -17.68 -13.76 63.18
C LEU A 29 -17.73 -15.17 63.78
N SER A 30 -18.34 -16.10 63.06
CA SER A 30 -18.10 -17.51 63.28
C SER A 30 -16.62 -17.81 63.05
N MET A 31 -16.03 -18.63 63.91
CA MET A 31 -14.70 -19.20 63.66
C MET A 31 -14.70 -19.85 62.26
N PRO A 32 -13.71 -19.58 61.39
CA PRO A 32 -13.62 -20.28 60.11
C PRO A 32 -13.49 -21.78 60.39
N ASN A 33 -14.43 -22.57 59.85
CA ASN A 33 -14.54 -24.00 60.11
C ASN A 33 -13.15 -24.66 59.97
N PRO A 34 -12.61 -25.32 61.02
CA PRO A 34 -11.22 -25.79 61.02
C PRO A 34 -10.92 -26.78 59.90
N HIS A 35 -11.93 -27.44 59.35
CA HIS A 35 -11.81 -28.35 58.22
C HIS A 35 -11.72 -27.67 56.84
N LEU A 36 -11.91 -26.35 56.74
CA LEU A 36 -11.80 -25.61 55.48
C LEU A 36 -10.33 -25.33 55.09
N LYS A 37 -9.43 -25.18 56.06
CA LYS A 37 -7.99 -24.98 55.81
C LYS A 37 -7.33 -26.11 55.01
N PRO A 38 -7.48 -27.41 55.37
CA PRO A 38 -6.92 -28.50 54.57
C PRO A 38 -7.56 -28.63 53.19
N PHE A 39 -8.85 -28.27 53.02
CA PHE A 39 -9.50 -28.21 51.70
C PHE A 39 -8.84 -27.17 50.78
N ILE A 40 -8.65 -25.93 51.27
CA ILE A 40 -7.98 -24.86 50.52
C ILE A 40 -6.54 -25.24 50.19
N LEU A 41 -5.82 -25.85 51.13
CA LEU A 41 -4.44 -26.32 50.92
C LEU A 41 -4.37 -27.42 49.85
N HIS A 42 -5.27 -28.41 49.90
CA HIS A 42 -5.30 -29.48 48.89
C HIS A 42 -5.68 -28.96 47.50
N ALA A 43 -6.67 -28.07 47.40
CA ALA A 43 -7.03 -27.43 46.13
C ALA A 43 -5.87 -26.60 45.55
N ALA A 44 -5.13 -25.86 46.39
CA ALA A 44 -3.94 -25.12 45.98
C ALA A 44 -2.81 -26.05 45.48
N ILE A 45 -2.60 -27.21 46.13
CA ILE A 45 -1.63 -28.21 45.71
C ILE A 45 -2.03 -28.85 44.36
N VAL A 46 -3.29 -29.24 44.19
CA VAL A 46 -3.80 -29.82 42.92
C VAL A 46 -3.72 -28.82 41.77
N LEU A 47 -4.00 -27.54 42.02
CA LEU A 47 -3.79 -26.46 41.04
C LEU A 47 -2.30 -26.29 40.71
N ALA A 48 -1.42 -26.21 41.70
CA ALA A 48 0.02 -26.08 41.48
C ALA A 48 0.60 -27.27 40.69
N ILE A 49 0.17 -28.50 40.98
CA ILE A 49 0.53 -29.70 40.22
C ILE A 49 0.01 -29.59 38.78
N SER A 50 -1.24 -29.20 38.57
CA SER A 50 -1.84 -29.13 37.22
C SER A 50 -1.21 -28.03 36.35
N PHE A 51 -0.84 -26.88 36.93
CA PHE A 51 -0.01 -25.86 36.26
C PHE A 51 1.41 -26.34 35.97
N SER A 52 2.02 -27.13 36.87
CA SER A 52 3.35 -27.71 36.63
C SER A 52 3.30 -28.74 35.49
N SER A 53 2.29 -29.60 35.47
CA SER A 53 2.04 -30.56 34.39
C SER A 53 1.80 -29.86 33.05
N TYR A 54 1.00 -28.78 33.02
CA TYR A 54 0.82 -27.95 31.83
C TYR A 54 2.16 -27.44 31.30
N GLY A 55 2.97 -26.81 32.17
CA GLY A 55 4.27 -26.25 31.80
C GLY A 55 5.27 -27.30 31.32
N ILE A 56 5.26 -28.50 31.88
CA ILE A 56 6.12 -29.62 31.43
C ILE A 56 5.67 -30.13 30.06
N VAL A 57 4.37 -30.34 29.84
CA VAL A 57 3.85 -30.84 28.55
C VAL A 57 4.04 -29.80 27.44
N ASP A 58 3.73 -28.54 27.68
CA ASP A 58 4.02 -27.45 26.73
C ASP A 58 5.53 -27.37 26.45
N HIS A 59 6.40 -27.37 27.46
CA HIS A 59 7.84 -27.33 27.24
C HIS A 59 8.37 -28.51 26.40
N VAL A 60 7.85 -29.73 26.60
CA VAL A 60 8.22 -30.90 25.78
C VAL A 60 7.71 -30.75 24.34
N ILE A 61 6.49 -30.25 24.13
CA ILE A 61 5.95 -29.96 22.79
C ILE A 61 6.79 -28.89 22.10
N GLN A 62 7.13 -27.79 22.78
CA GLN A 62 8.01 -26.74 22.25
C GLN A 62 9.42 -27.29 21.91
N GLN A 63 10.00 -28.16 22.75
CA GLN A 63 11.29 -28.80 22.43
C GLN A 63 11.20 -29.68 21.18
N GLN A 64 10.19 -30.55 21.07
CA GLN A 64 10.00 -31.40 19.89
C GLN A 64 9.75 -30.57 18.63
N SER A 65 8.96 -29.49 18.74
CA SER A 65 8.69 -28.56 17.64
C SER A 65 9.96 -27.85 17.15
N ASN A 66 10.79 -27.36 18.07
CA ASN A 66 12.07 -26.72 17.76
C ASN A 66 13.09 -27.71 17.18
N GLN A 67 13.09 -28.98 17.60
CA GLN A 67 13.91 -30.03 17.00
C GLN A 67 13.46 -30.33 15.56
N ALA A 68 12.16 -30.46 15.30
CA ALA A 68 11.62 -30.67 13.96
C ALA A 68 11.91 -29.48 13.02
N LEU A 69 11.74 -28.25 13.50
CA LEU A 69 12.16 -27.01 12.81
C LEU A 69 13.64 -27.04 12.42
N THR A 70 14.51 -27.41 13.37
CA THR A 70 15.96 -27.47 13.15
C THR A 70 16.32 -28.53 12.10
N GLN A 71 15.69 -29.72 12.16
CA GLN A 71 15.92 -30.79 11.19
C GLN A 71 15.44 -30.43 9.78
N ALA A 72 14.23 -29.86 9.65
CA ALA A 72 13.69 -29.41 8.37
C ALA A 72 14.61 -28.34 7.75
N GLY A 73 15.02 -27.35 8.53
CA GLY A 73 15.94 -26.31 8.06
C GLY A 73 17.33 -26.83 7.69
N GLN A 74 17.85 -27.84 8.37
CA GLN A 74 19.10 -28.53 7.98
C GLN A 74 18.95 -29.29 6.65
N GLN A 75 17.79 -29.90 6.39
CA GLN A 75 17.52 -30.54 5.10
C GLN A 75 17.43 -29.49 3.97
N THR A 76 16.71 -28.38 4.19
CA THR A 76 16.64 -27.26 3.23
C THR A 76 18.01 -26.64 2.96
N ALA A 77 18.81 -26.39 4.01
CA ALA A 77 20.19 -25.90 3.87
C ALA A 77 21.07 -26.87 3.06
N THR A 78 20.87 -28.19 3.22
CA THR A 78 21.58 -29.22 2.45
C THR A 78 21.23 -29.16 0.95
N VAL A 79 19.96 -28.90 0.60
CA VAL A 79 19.53 -28.72 -0.80
C VAL A 79 20.10 -27.44 -1.39
N ILE A 80 20.04 -26.32 -0.66
CA ILE A 80 20.60 -25.03 -1.08
C ILE A 80 22.11 -25.14 -1.32
N ASN A 81 22.86 -25.70 -0.35
CA ASN A 81 24.30 -25.91 -0.48
C ASN A 81 24.67 -26.80 -1.67
N ARG A 82 23.97 -27.93 -1.85
CA ARG A 82 24.18 -28.82 -3.02
C ARG A 82 23.95 -28.09 -4.34
N GLN A 83 22.89 -27.29 -4.43
CA GLN A 83 22.56 -26.58 -5.66
C GLN A 83 23.54 -25.44 -5.97
N ILE A 84 24.02 -24.74 -4.94
CA ILE A 84 25.13 -23.79 -5.04
C ILE A 84 26.40 -24.46 -5.55
N ASP A 85 26.74 -25.64 -5.04
CA ASP A 85 27.96 -26.35 -5.44
C ASP A 85 27.85 -26.91 -6.87
N ASN A 86 26.66 -27.38 -7.30
CA ASN A 86 26.35 -27.67 -8.70
C ASN A 86 26.61 -26.45 -9.61
N TRP A 87 26.13 -25.26 -9.20
CA TRP A 87 26.30 -24.03 -9.96
C TRP A 87 27.76 -23.59 -10.09
N LYS A 88 28.58 -23.77 -9.04
CA LYS A 88 30.03 -23.52 -9.09
C LYS A 88 30.73 -24.49 -10.04
N ILE A 89 30.41 -25.78 -9.98
CA ILE A 89 30.98 -26.80 -10.88
C ILE A 89 30.67 -26.49 -12.34
N GLU A 90 29.41 -26.16 -12.66
CA GLU A 90 29.02 -25.83 -14.03
C GLU A 90 29.67 -24.52 -14.51
N ALA A 91 29.82 -23.51 -13.64
CA ALA A 91 30.55 -22.28 -13.97
C ALA A 91 32.06 -22.54 -14.19
N SER A 92 32.67 -23.49 -13.48
CA SER A 92 34.04 -23.97 -13.75
C SER A 92 34.14 -24.67 -15.10
N HIS A 93 33.21 -25.56 -15.46
CA HIS A 93 33.21 -26.20 -16.78
C HIS A 93 32.98 -25.18 -17.92
N LEU A 94 32.19 -24.13 -17.70
CA LEU A 94 32.03 -23.02 -18.66
C LEU A 94 33.29 -22.16 -18.78
N ALA A 95 34.12 -22.06 -17.74
CA ALA A 95 35.41 -21.36 -17.79
C ALA A 95 36.48 -22.15 -18.56
N GLU A 96 36.38 -23.47 -18.62
CA GLU A 96 37.21 -24.34 -19.46
C GLU A 96 36.67 -24.43 -20.91
N LEU A 97 35.34 -24.51 -21.07
CA LEU A 97 34.65 -24.69 -22.36
C LEU A 97 33.45 -23.74 -22.48
N PRO A 98 33.65 -22.46 -22.91
CA PRO A 98 32.57 -21.49 -23.05
C PRO A 98 31.47 -21.85 -24.08
N THR A 99 31.67 -22.89 -24.88
CA THR A 99 30.70 -23.42 -25.86
C THR A 99 29.84 -24.56 -25.30
N LEU A 100 30.00 -24.92 -24.03
CA LEU A 100 29.20 -25.95 -23.36
C LEU A 100 27.71 -25.52 -23.29
N LYS A 101 26.79 -26.38 -23.76
CA LYS A 101 25.36 -26.13 -23.62
C LYS A 101 24.95 -26.20 -22.14
N SER A 102 24.55 -25.06 -21.58
CA SER A 102 24.20 -24.86 -20.18
C SER A 102 22.87 -24.10 -20.05
N LEU A 103 22.28 -24.11 -18.84
CA LEU A 103 21.20 -23.19 -18.45
C LEU A 103 21.72 -21.82 -17.97
N ALA A 104 23.04 -21.62 -17.95
CA ALA A 104 23.68 -20.35 -17.64
C ALA A 104 24.16 -19.63 -18.92
N THR A 105 23.92 -18.33 -18.98
CA THR A 105 24.37 -17.45 -20.06
C THR A 105 25.69 -16.78 -19.66
N VAL A 106 26.71 -16.85 -20.53
CA VAL A 106 27.94 -16.08 -20.36
C VAL A 106 27.66 -14.61 -20.69
N LYS A 107 27.91 -13.69 -19.75
CA LYS A 107 27.73 -12.24 -19.96
C LYS A 107 28.98 -11.60 -20.56
N ALA A 108 30.15 -12.02 -20.08
CA ALA A 108 31.45 -11.55 -20.57
C ALA A 108 32.57 -12.52 -20.19
N ILE A 109 33.67 -12.44 -20.96
CA ILE A 109 34.96 -13.07 -20.67
C ILE A 109 35.97 -11.92 -20.57
N VAL A 110 36.54 -11.70 -19.39
CA VAL A 110 37.53 -10.65 -19.12
C VAL A 110 38.92 -11.30 -19.05
N PRO A 111 39.83 -11.10 -20.03
CA PRO A 111 41.16 -11.71 -20.01
C PRO A 111 42.04 -11.11 -18.90
N ALA A 112 43.12 -11.80 -18.53
CA ALA A 112 44.09 -11.31 -17.54
C ALA A 112 44.62 -9.90 -17.91
N GLY A 113 44.40 -8.92 -17.01
CA GLY A 113 44.79 -7.53 -17.23
C GLY A 113 43.93 -6.75 -18.23
N GLY A 114 42.86 -7.34 -18.77
CA GLY A 114 41.89 -6.65 -19.62
C GLY A 114 40.96 -5.72 -18.84
N ALA A 115 40.47 -4.68 -19.49
CA ALA A 115 39.42 -3.84 -18.94
C ALA A 115 38.08 -4.61 -18.85
N VAL A 116 37.30 -4.35 -17.81
CA VAL A 116 35.95 -4.89 -17.67
C VAL A 116 35.03 -4.22 -18.70
N PRO A 117 34.23 -4.96 -19.50
CA PRO A 117 33.37 -4.36 -20.51
C PRO A 117 32.33 -3.40 -19.93
N ALA A 118 32.24 -2.19 -20.48
CA ALA A 118 31.27 -1.16 -20.07
C ALA A 118 29.79 -1.54 -20.32
N SER A 119 29.53 -2.62 -21.06
CA SER A 119 28.20 -3.21 -21.26
C SER A 119 27.72 -4.08 -20.10
N LEU A 120 28.56 -4.37 -19.10
CA LEU A 120 28.17 -5.03 -17.86
C LEU A 120 27.56 -4.03 -16.87
N SER A 121 26.56 -4.44 -16.10
CA SER A 121 25.96 -3.58 -15.06
C SER A 121 26.97 -3.26 -13.95
N PHE A 122 26.75 -2.17 -13.19
CA PHE A 122 27.62 -1.84 -12.05
C PHE A 122 27.75 -2.99 -11.03
N SER A 123 26.68 -3.77 -10.82
CA SER A 123 26.74 -4.97 -9.95
C SER A 123 27.58 -6.11 -10.54
N ASP A 124 27.55 -6.32 -11.86
CA ASP A 124 28.43 -7.28 -12.55
C ASP A 124 29.90 -6.83 -12.48
N GLN A 125 30.16 -5.54 -12.66
CA GLN A 125 31.51 -4.95 -12.58
C GLN A 125 32.07 -5.02 -11.15
N ASP A 126 31.29 -4.66 -10.14
CA ASP A 126 31.66 -4.80 -8.72
C ASP A 126 31.88 -6.27 -8.32
N LEU A 127 31.02 -7.19 -8.76
CA LEU A 127 31.19 -8.62 -8.53
C LEU A 127 32.52 -9.15 -9.11
N ILE A 128 32.92 -8.70 -10.32
CA ILE A 128 34.23 -9.00 -10.91
C ILE A 128 35.38 -8.37 -10.10
N ASN A 129 35.25 -7.10 -9.70
CA ASN A 129 36.28 -6.42 -8.91
C ASN A 129 36.48 -7.08 -7.53
N ARG A 130 35.41 -7.47 -6.86
CA ARG A 130 35.48 -8.23 -5.60
C ARG A 130 36.04 -9.64 -5.81
N ALA A 131 35.74 -10.30 -6.92
CA ALA A 131 36.26 -11.63 -7.24
C ALA A 131 37.80 -11.66 -7.36
N GLN A 132 38.44 -10.54 -7.72
CA GLN A 132 39.92 -10.39 -7.68
C GLN A 132 40.50 -10.54 -6.27
N THR A 133 39.69 -10.34 -5.22
CA THR A 133 40.10 -10.39 -3.80
C THR A 133 39.52 -11.58 -3.04
N SER A 134 38.56 -12.31 -3.62
CA SER A 134 37.86 -13.45 -2.99
C SER A 134 37.34 -14.40 -4.06
N LYS A 135 37.91 -15.61 -4.15
CA LYS A 135 37.56 -16.57 -5.22
C LYS A 135 36.13 -17.11 -5.07
N GLY A 136 35.43 -17.24 -6.19
CA GLY A 136 34.14 -17.93 -6.28
C GLY A 136 32.96 -17.17 -5.65
N ILE A 137 32.86 -15.85 -5.88
CA ILE A 137 31.70 -15.06 -5.43
C ILE A 137 30.48 -15.42 -6.30
N LEU A 138 29.36 -15.62 -5.62
CA LEU A 138 28.07 -15.96 -6.18
C LEU A 138 27.02 -15.10 -5.47
N GLU A 139 26.25 -14.34 -6.23
CA GLU A 139 25.23 -13.42 -5.70
C GLU A 139 23.95 -13.50 -6.53
N ILE A 140 22.81 -13.29 -5.88
CA ILE A 140 21.53 -13.09 -6.57
C ILE A 140 21.28 -11.61 -6.78
N THR A 141 20.95 -11.26 -8.02
CA THR A 141 20.54 -9.91 -8.44
C THR A 141 19.10 -9.99 -8.96
N HIS A 142 18.24 -9.07 -8.51
CA HIS A 142 16.89 -8.94 -9.06
C HIS A 142 16.93 -8.02 -10.29
N ILE A 143 16.45 -8.51 -11.42
CA ILE A 143 16.28 -7.73 -12.66
C ILE A 143 14.78 -7.73 -12.98
N GLY A 144 14.11 -6.65 -12.64
CA GLY A 144 12.64 -6.58 -12.62
C GLY A 144 12.05 -7.62 -11.67
N SER A 145 11.06 -8.37 -12.15
CA SER A 145 10.43 -9.47 -11.39
C SER A 145 11.27 -10.76 -11.31
N GLN A 146 12.39 -10.85 -12.03
CA GLN A 146 13.19 -12.07 -12.13
C GLN A 146 14.48 -11.99 -11.32
N ALA A 147 14.62 -12.88 -10.34
CA ALA A 147 15.90 -13.13 -9.67
C ALA A 147 16.81 -13.99 -10.56
N LYS A 148 18.05 -13.52 -10.76
CA LYS A 148 19.13 -14.27 -11.43
C LYS A 148 20.30 -14.47 -10.46
N VAL A 149 20.99 -15.59 -10.57
CA VAL A 149 22.24 -15.86 -9.86
C VAL A 149 23.40 -15.48 -10.80
N SER A 150 24.21 -14.50 -10.43
CA SER A 150 25.47 -14.16 -11.11
C SER A 150 26.64 -14.86 -10.41
N ILE A 151 27.57 -15.41 -11.21
CA ILE A 151 28.73 -16.17 -10.74
C ILE A 151 29.97 -15.71 -11.49
N VAL A 152 31.01 -15.29 -10.77
CA VAL A 152 32.33 -14.97 -11.33
C VAL A 152 33.31 -16.09 -11.05
N THR A 153 33.91 -16.62 -12.12
CA THR A 153 34.84 -17.76 -12.09
C THR A 153 36.15 -17.37 -12.76
N GLU A 154 37.27 -17.80 -12.19
CA GLU A 154 38.62 -17.52 -12.71
C GLU A 154 38.93 -18.43 -13.92
N LEU A 155 39.51 -17.87 -14.98
CA LEU A 155 39.85 -18.60 -16.19
C LEU A 155 41.18 -19.36 -16.03
N PRO A 156 41.36 -20.56 -16.63
CA PRO A 156 42.63 -21.31 -16.57
C PRO A 156 43.86 -20.56 -17.10
N ALA A 157 43.66 -19.61 -18.03
CA ALA A 157 44.71 -18.74 -18.58
C ALA A 157 44.87 -17.40 -17.82
N GLY A 158 44.15 -17.21 -16.71
CA GLY A 158 44.01 -15.95 -15.99
C GLY A 158 42.94 -15.03 -16.58
N GLY A 159 42.32 -14.22 -15.72
CA GLY A 159 41.12 -13.45 -16.04
C GLY A 159 39.85 -14.09 -15.45
N TYR A 160 38.69 -13.56 -15.82
CA TYR A 160 37.40 -13.92 -15.21
C TYR A 160 36.30 -14.14 -16.25
N LEU A 161 35.59 -15.26 -16.11
CA LEU A 161 34.28 -15.49 -16.70
C LEU A 161 33.22 -14.94 -15.76
N ILE A 162 32.24 -14.19 -16.29
CA ILE A 162 30.98 -13.94 -15.58
C ILE A 162 29.81 -14.60 -16.31
N SER A 163 29.01 -15.35 -15.55
CA SER A 163 27.83 -16.07 -16.03
C SER A 163 26.62 -15.79 -15.16
N GLU A 164 25.43 -15.77 -15.75
CA GLU A 164 24.15 -15.66 -15.03
C GLU A 164 23.21 -16.83 -15.33
N ARG A 165 22.35 -17.17 -14.37
CA ARG A 165 21.35 -18.24 -14.49
C ARG A 165 20.05 -17.87 -13.74
N PRO A 166 18.87 -18.37 -14.13
CA PRO A 166 17.64 -18.11 -13.39
C PRO A 166 17.68 -18.69 -11.96
N PHE A 167 17.26 -17.92 -10.96
CA PHE A 167 17.05 -18.42 -9.58
C PHE A 167 15.72 -19.18 -9.43
N ALA A 168 14.75 -18.90 -10.31
CA ALA A 168 13.38 -19.43 -10.27
C ALA A 168 13.25 -20.97 -10.11
N PRO A 169 14.16 -21.83 -10.63
CA PRO A 169 14.13 -23.26 -10.32
C PRO A 169 14.27 -23.54 -8.82
N LEU A 170 15.32 -23.03 -8.17
CA LEU A 170 15.53 -23.24 -6.73
C LEU A 170 14.44 -22.57 -5.89
N ALA A 171 13.91 -21.41 -6.32
CA ALA A 171 12.77 -20.79 -5.65
C ALA A 171 11.51 -21.69 -5.65
N ARG A 172 11.23 -22.39 -6.76
CA ARG A 172 10.12 -23.36 -6.83
C ARG A 172 10.40 -24.60 -6.00
N ASP A 173 11.62 -25.12 -6.04
CA ASP A 173 12.01 -26.29 -5.24
C ASP A 173 11.86 -25.98 -3.73
N LEU A 174 12.31 -24.80 -3.28
CA LEU A 174 12.12 -24.33 -1.91
C LEU A 174 10.65 -24.12 -1.56
N GLN A 175 9.83 -23.57 -2.46
CA GLN A 175 8.39 -23.42 -2.24
C GLN A 175 7.69 -24.78 -2.08
N GLN A 176 8.02 -25.77 -2.91
CA GLN A 176 7.43 -27.11 -2.86
C GLN A 176 7.93 -27.92 -1.66
N MET A 177 9.19 -27.72 -1.24
CA MET A 177 9.76 -28.38 -0.06
C MET A 177 9.36 -27.75 1.27
N THR A 178 8.67 -26.61 1.29
CA THR A 178 8.26 -25.94 2.53
C THR A 178 6.82 -26.34 2.92
N PRO A 179 6.62 -27.04 4.05
CA PRO A 179 5.28 -27.30 4.59
C PRO A 179 4.51 -26.02 4.92
N SER A 180 3.19 -26.02 4.76
CA SER A 180 2.33 -24.84 4.95
C SER A 180 2.29 -24.25 6.37
N ASN A 181 2.79 -24.97 7.37
CA ASN A 181 2.98 -24.48 8.74
C ASN A 181 4.38 -23.89 9.01
N LEU A 182 5.29 -23.92 8.03
CA LEU A 182 6.65 -23.37 8.14
C LEU A 182 6.84 -22.15 7.24
N LEU A 183 7.53 -21.14 7.77
CA LEU A 183 8.07 -20.02 7.02
C LEU A 183 9.56 -20.29 6.77
N ILE A 184 9.98 -20.23 5.50
CA ILE A 184 11.38 -20.27 5.09
C ILE A 184 11.70 -18.98 4.34
N THR A 185 12.78 -18.31 4.77
CA THR A 185 13.30 -17.07 4.18
C THR A 185 14.78 -17.24 3.87
N LEU A 186 15.20 -16.98 2.64
CA LEU A 186 16.61 -16.93 2.24
C LEU A 186 17.03 -15.46 2.13
N THR A 187 18.10 -15.07 2.81
CA THR A 187 18.65 -13.70 2.76
C THR A 187 20.07 -13.67 2.22
N GLN A 188 20.44 -12.56 1.58
CA GLN A 188 21.80 -12.24 1.12
C GLN A 188 22.22 -10.89 1.68
N LYS A 189 23.43 -10.82 2.22
CA LYS A 189 24.14 -9.58 2.53
C LYS A 189 25.30 -9.40 1.54
N VAL A 190 25.27 -8.30 0.78
CA VAL A 190 26.38 -7.83 -0.05
C VAL A 190 27.21 -6.82 0.76
N GLY A 191 28.54 -6.93 0.69
CA GLY A 191 29.46 -5.99 1.37
C GLY A 191 29.13 -5.73 2.85
N ASN A 192 28.94 -4.44 3.18
CA ASN A 192 28.60 -3.98 4.52
C ASN A 192 27.09 -3.72 4.72
N GLU A 193 26.25 -3.91 3.71
CA GLU A 193 24.84 -3.53 3.69
C GLU A 193 23.94 -4.36 4.63
N GLN A 194 22.66 -4.03 4.72
CA GLN A 194 21.71 -4.87 5.46
C GLN A 194 21.38 -6.15 4.66
N PRO A 195 21.08 -7.29 5.32
CA PRO A 195 20.63 -8.47 4.62
C PRO A 195 19.29 -8.22 3.90
N VAL A 196 19.23 -8.56 2.61
CA VAL A 196 18.04 -8.47 1.77
C VAL A 196 17.37 -9.84 1.66
N ASP A 197 16.04 -9.87 1.74
CA ASP A 197 15.24 -11.09 1.53
C ASP A 197 15.17 -11.44 0.03
N ILE A 198 15.75 -12.57 -0.37
CA ILE A 198 15.76 -13.06 -1.76
C ILE A 198 14.52 -13.93 -2.05
N PHE A 199 14.11 -14.72 -1.07
CA PHE A 199 13.00 -15.67 -1.16
C PHE A 199 12.27 -15.75 0.18
N LYS A 200 10.94 -15.86 0.13
CA LYS A 200 10.08 -16.18 1.27
C LYS A 200 9.03 -17.19 0.84
N SER A 201 8.79 -18.23 1.64
CA SER A 201 7.75 -19.22 1.36
C SER A 201 6.31 -18.72 1.63
N SER A 202 6.18 -17.63 2.39
CA SER A 202 4.91 -17.02 2.78
C SER A 202 5.11 -15.55 3.16
N ASN A 203 4.06 -14.74 3.02
CA ASN A 203 4.05 -13.32 3.39
C ASN A 203 3.74 -13.09 4.89
N ASN A 204 3.50 -14.13 5.68
CA ASN A 204 3.15 -13.99 7.10
C ASN A 204 4.38 -13.55 7.95
N THR A 205 4.21 -12.47 8.74
CA THR A 205 5.26 -11.87 9.57
C THR A 205 5.39 -12.47 10.97
N ASP A 206 4.41 -13.22 11.46
CA ASP A 206 4.25 -13.52 12.89
C ASP A 206 4.99 -14.79 13.35
N ALA A 207 6.13 -15.08 12.71
CA ALA A 207 6.99 -16.22 12.96
C ALA A 207 8.31 -15.82 13.64
N SER A 208 8.66 -16.48 14.74
CA SER A 208 10.00 -16.39 15.33
C SER A 208 10.99 -17.19 14.49
N LEU A 209 11.89 -16.51 13.79
CA LEU A 209 12.87 -17.12 12.89
C LEU A 209 14.12 -17.62 13.64
N THR A 210 14.59 -18.80 13.24
CA THR A 210 15.88 -19.40 13.62
C THR A 210 16.80 -19.38 12.40
N THR A 211 17.99 -18.78 12.54
CA THR A 211 18.99 -18.71 11.46
C THR A 211 19.82 -19.99 11.39
N ILE A 212 20.02 -20.49 10.17
CA ILE A 212 20.82 -21.67 9.84
C ILE A 212 21.90 -21.23 8.83
N PRO A 213 23.19 -21.52 9.10
CA PRO A 213 24.28 -21.12 8.22
C PRO A 213 24.28 -21.92 6.91
N LEU A 214 24.72 -21.26 5.84
CA LEU A 214 24.91 -21.84 4.51
C LEU A 214 26.41 -21.82 4.13
N ASN A 215 26.78 -22.62 3.13
CA ASN A 215 28.16 -22.75 2.64
C ASN A 215 28.57 -21.58 1.70
N VAL A 216 27.87 -20.44 1.75
CA VAL A 216 28.16 -19.22 0.99
C VAL A 216 28.21 -18.03 1.93
N LYS A 217 29.32 -17.28 1.85
CA LYS A 217 29.55 -16.07 2.62
C LYS A 217 28.50 -15.01 2.23
N GLY A 218 27.81 -14.48 3.24
CA GLY A 218 26.75 -13.48 3.05
C GLY A 218 25.35 -14.07 2.90
N TRP A 219 25.18 -15.38 2.66
CA TRP A 219 23.86 -16.01 2.56
C TRP A 219 23.43 -16.64 3.89
N GLN A 220 22.17 -16.50 4.25
CA GLN A 220 21.58 -17.09 5.46
C GLN A 220 20.20 -17.67 5.20
N LEU A 221 19.97 -18.89 5.69
CA LEU A 221 18.65 -19.51 5.72
C LEU A 221 17.99 -19.17 7.05
N ASN A 222 16.75 -18.70 7.04
CA ASN A 222 15.96 -18.45 8.24
C ASN A 222 14.69 -19.28 8.18
N ILE A 223 14.41 -20.04 9.24
CA ILE A 223 13.23 -20.91 9.33
C ILE A 223 12.43 -20.63 10.61
N GLY A 224 11.11 -20.58 10.52
CA GLY A 224 10.21 -20.40 11.66
C GLY A 224 8.90 -21.13 11.48
N GLN A 225 8.12 -21.24 12.55
CA GLN A 225 6.75 -21.75 12.48
C GLN A 225 5.76 -20.60 12.32
N ILE A 226 4.80 -20.80 11.43
CA ILE A 226 3.63 -19.93 11.30
C ILE A 226 2.71 -20.27 12.47
N LYS A 227 2.44 -19.29 13.33
CA LYS A 227 1.51 -19.47 14.46
C LYS A 227 0.09 -19.65 13.94
N ALA A 228 -0.45 -20.85 14.11
CA ALA A 228 -1.90 -21.05 13.99
C ALA A 228 -2.62 -20.22 15.06
N PRO A 229 -3.82 -19.67 14.77
CA PRO A 229 -4.65 -19.06 15.81
C PRO A 229 -4.96 -20.09 16.90
N MET A 230 -4.87 -19.69 18.17
CA MET A 230 -5.05 -20.60 19.29
C MET A 230 -6.48 -21.16 19.32
N SER A 231 -6.62 -22.44 18.97
CA SER A 231 -7.92 -23.12 19.06
C SER A 231 -8.40 -23.13 20.51
N LEU A 232 -9.62 -22.63 20.72
CA LEU A 232 -10.33 -22.68 21.99
C LEU A 232 -10.94 -24.07 22.26
N ASN A 233 -10.77 -25.03 21.35
CA ASN A 233 -11.34 -26.38 21.47
C ASN A 233 -10.50 -27.26 22.43
N PRO A 234 -11.02 -27.67 23.60
CA PRO A 234 -10.21 -28.38 24.62
C PRO A 234 -9.63 -29.72 24.16
N LEU A 235 -10.22 -30.34 23.14
CA LEU A 235 -9.80 -31.64 22.59
C LEU A 235 -8.57 -31.54 21.68
N GLU A 236 -8.29 -30.36 21.11
CA GLU A 236 -7.15 -30.11 20.24
C GLU A 236 -5.93 -29.61 21.03
N ASN A 237 -6.16 -28.94 22.16
CA ASN A 237 -5.12 -28.39 23.03
C ASN A 237 -4.65 -29.43 24.05
N ILE A 238 -3.75 -30.32 23.62
CA ILE A 238 -3.18 -31.42 24.43
C ILE A 238 -2.67 -30.99 25.82
N PRO A 239 -1.85 -29.92 26.00
CA PRO A 239 -1.40 -29.51 27.34
C PRO A 239 -2.56 -28.99 28.22
N PHE A 240 -3.56 -28.31 27.64
CA PHE A 240 -4.77 -27.92 28.37
C PHE A 240 -5.58 -29.16 28.82
N LEU A 241 -5.76 -30.15 27.93
CA LEU A 241 -6.46 -31.40 28.25
C LEU A 241 -5.74 -32.20 29.34
N ALA A 242 -4.40 -32.27 29.30
CA ALA A 242 -3.59 -32.89 30.34
C ALA A 242 -3.74 -32.18 31.70
N ALA A 243 -3.73 -30.84 31.71
CA ALA A 243 -3.98 -30.05 32.91
C ALA A 243 -5.40 -30.24 33.47
N LEU A 244 -6.41 -30.33 32.60
CA LEU A 244 -7.81 -30.58 32.96
C LEU A 244 -7.99 -31.99 33.56
N LEU A 245 -7.38 -33.02 32.95
CA LEU A 245 -7.40 -34.38 33.47
C LEU A 245 -6.65 -34.50 34.81
N SER A 246 -5.53 -33.79 34.98
CA SER A 246 -4.83 -33.65 36.27
C SER A 246 -5.72 -33.01 37.34
N LEU A 247 -6.42 -31.92 36.99
CA LEU A 247 -7.33 -31.21 37.89
C LEU A 247 -8.50 -32.11 38.32
N ILE A 248 -9.14 -32.81 37.37
CA ILE A 248 -10.22 -33.76 37.64
C ILE A 248 -9.71 -34.92 38.50
N GLY A 249 -8.56 -35.51 38.14
CA GLY A 249 -7.95 -36.62 38.88
C GLY A 249 -7.55 -36.27 40.31
N GLY A 250 -7.16 -35.02 40.58
CA GLY A 250 -6.89 -34.53 41.94
C GLY A 250 -8.15 -34.20 42.75
N LEU A 251 -9.21 -33.69 42.11
CA LEU A 251 -10.45 -33.30 42.79
C LEU A 251 -11.44 -34.46 42.98
N LEU A 252 -11.44 -35.47 42.11
CA LEU A 252 -12.37 -36.60 42.18
C LEU A 252 -12.23 -37.41 43.49
N PRO A 253 -11.03 -37.76 44.00
CA PRO A 253 -10.87 -38.42 45.30
C PRO A 253 -11.37 -37.55 46.47
N LEU A 254 -11.26 -36.22 46.35
CA LEU A 254 -11.73 -35.28 47.36
C LEU A 254 -13.26 -35.21 47.38
N LEU A 255 -13.91 -35.22 46.21
CA LEU A 255 -15.36 -35.31 46.04
C LEU A 255 -15.90 -36.65 46.57
N VAL A 256 -15.25 -37.77 46.23
CA VAL A 256 -15.59 -39.11 46.75
C VAL A 256 -15.42 -39.15 48.27
N TRP A 257 -14.34 -38.60 48.83
CA TRP A 257 -14.17 -38.48 50.28
C TRP A 257 -15.30 -37.68 50.92
N MET A 258 -15.68 -36.53 50.37
CA MET A 258 -16.81 -35.74 50.90
C MET A 258 -18.14 -36.48 50.81
N ALA A 259 -18.39 -37.26 49.75
CA ALA A 259 -19.61 -38.05 49.58
C ALA A 259 -19.68 -39.28 50.51
N VAL A 260 -18.53 -39.90 50.82
CA VAL A 260 -18.44 -41.10 51.67
C VAL A 260 -18.27 -40.76 53.17
N LYS A 261 -17.74 -39.57 53.51
CA LYS A 261 -17.55 -39.09 54.89
C LYS A 261 -18.78 -39.23 55.82
N PRO A 262 -20.05 -39.04 55.38
CA PRO A 262 -21.22 -39.28 56.22
C PRO A 262 -21.33 -40.71 56.75
N GLN A 263 -20.81 -41.71 56.02
CA GLN A 263 -20.94 -43.14 56.36
C GLN A 263 -19.97 -43.59 57.46
N PHE A 264 -18.83 -42.90 57.64
CA PHE A 264 -17.81 -43.25 58.65
C PHE A 264 -18.07 -42.64 60.04
N SER A 265 -19.12 -41.84 60.20
CA SER A 265 -19.48 -41.15 61.46
C SER A 265 -19.96 -42.06 62.59
N HIS A 266 -20.17 -43.36 62.33
CA HIS A 266 -20.75 -44.32 63.30
C HIS A 266 -19.75 -45.30 63.93
N LEU A 267 -18.45 -45.23 63.60
CA LEU A 267 -17.42 -46.04 64.27
C LEU A 267 -17.12 -45.51 65.68
N LYS A 268 -17.85 -46.03 66.68
CA LYS A 268 -17.55 -45.83 68.10
C LYS A 268 -16.23 -46.50 68.47
N VAL A 269 -15.18 -45.72 68.64
CA VAL A 269 -14.00 -46.12 69.44
C VAL A 269 -14.39 -46.01 70.92
N GLN A 270 -14.13 -47.05 71.72
CA GLN A 270 -14.33 -46.99 73.17
C GLN A 270 -13.14 -46.29 73.85
N PRO A 271 -13.36 -45.56 74.96
CA PRO A 271 -12.28 -45.02 75.78
C PRO A 271 -11.57 -46.15 76.55
N VAL A 272 -10.28 -45.96 76.81
CA VAL A 272 -9.50 -46.77 77.75
C VAL A 272 -8.87 -45.82 78.76
N ASP A 273 -9.52 -45.67 79.91
CA ASP A 273 -9.03 -44.90 81.06
C ASP A 273 -8.45 -45.86 82.11
N SER A 274 -7.12 -46.02 82.16
CA SER A 274 -6.37 -46.29 83.40
C SER A 274 -4.86 -46.48 83.15
N GLU A 275 -4.03 -45.60 83.73
CA GLU A 275 -2.97 -45.94 84.72
C GLU A 275 -2.10 -44.71 85.02
N GLU A 276 -2.67 -43.70 85.69
CA GLU A 276 -1.91 -42.57 86.27
C GLU A 276 -1.28 -42.95 87.63
N GLU A 277 -0.81 -44.20 87.79
CA GLU A 277 -0.39 -44.76 89.09
C GLU A 277 1.00 -45.42 89.09
N GLN A 278 1.82 -45.22 88.05
CA GLN A 278 3.25 -45.60 88.11
C GLN A 278 4.22 -44.43 87.91
N LEU A 279 5.02 -44.22 88.96
CA LEU A 279 6.33 -43.55 88.95
C LEU A 279 6.39 -42.02 88.87
N ARG A 280 5.65 -41.36 89.79
CA ARG A 280 6.25 -40.25 90.58
C ARG A 280 7.43 -40.77 91.44
N LYS A 281 8.62 -41.00 90.85
CA LYS A 281 9.87 -41.28 91.59
C LYS A 281 11.09 -40.73 90.83
N LEU A 282 11.97 -39.99 91.55
CA LEU A 282 13.28 -39.46 91.11
C LEU A 282 13.20 -38.46 89.93
N ASN A 283 13.35 -37.14 90.06
CA ASN A 283 13.91 -36.24 91.08
C ASN A 283 15.44 -35.96 91.02
N VAL A 284 15.82 -35.04 90.11
CA VAL A 284 16.91 -34.02 90.14
C VAL A 284 18.40 -34.46 90.10
N VAL A 285 19.21 -33.77 89.26
CA VAL A 285 20.54 -33.11 89.53
C VAL A 285 21.53 -33.20 88.34
N ALA A 286 21.87 -32.02 87.75
CA ALA A 286 23.15 -31.62 87.09
C ALA A 286 23.71 -32.51 85.92
N GLU A 287 24.84 -32.28 85.21
CA GLU A 287 25.84 -31.21 84.92
C GLU A 287 26.65 -31.70 83.66
N GLU A 288 27.47 -31.00 82.86
CA GLU A 288 27.97 -29.61 82.64
C GLU A 288 28.62 -29.56 81.21
N LEU A 289 29.34 -28.48 80.84
CA LEU A 289 30.43 -28.35 79.84
C LEU A 289 30.12 -28.02 78.35
N THR A 290 31.16 -27.54 77.67
CA THR A 290 31.22 -26.83 76.36
C THR A 290 32.45 -27.36 75.54
N PRO A 291 33.08 -26.71 74.51
CA PRO A 291 32.75 -25.53 73.66
C PRO A 291 33.09 -25.65 72.12
N SER A 292 32.61 -24.67 71.32
CA SER A 292 33.32 -24.03 70.15
C SER A 292 33.72 -24.87 68.90
N PRO A 293 34.24 -24.27 67.78
CA PRO A 293 34.55 -22.85 67.50
C PRO A 293 33.88 -22.23 66.24
N GLN A 294 34.23 -20.97 65.96
CA GLN A 294 33.73 -20.10 64.87
C GLN A 294 34.69 -20.05 63.67
N ILE A 295 34.22 -19.53 62.51
CA ILE A 295 35.05 -18.74 61.57
C ILE A 295 34.24 -17.51 61.06
N GLN A 296 34.90 -16.36 60.99
CA GLN A 296 34.50 -15.12 60.29
C GLN A 296 35.80 -14.49 59.67
N PRO A 297 35.86 -13.19 59.31
CA PRO A 297 35.42 -12.61 58.03
C PRO A 297 36.57 -11.88 57.30
N ILE A 298 36.31 -11.22 56.17
CA ILE A 298 37.11 -10.08 55.66
C ILE A 298 36.18 -8.94 55.20
N ILE A 299 36.60 -7.69 55.44
CA ILE A 299 35.92 -6.43 55.12
C ILE A 299 36.98 -5.41 54.67
N GLU A 300 36.68 -4.58 53.67
CA GLU A 300 37.23 -3.22 53.45
C GLU A 300 36.28 -2.50 52.46
N THR A 301 35.74 -1.28 52.59
CA THR A 301 36.18 0.06 53.07
C THR A 301 37.27 0.70 52.18
N THR A 302 37.30 2.00 51.84
CA THR A 302 36.54 3.20 52.32
C THR A 302 36.20 4.10 51.08
N ILE A 303 35.89 5.41 51.02
CA ILE A 303 35.87 6.62 51.89
C ILE A 303 34.62 7.50 51.56
N LYS A 304 34.45 8.64 52.24
CA LYS A 304 33.51 9.79 51.97
C LYS A 304 34.28 10.93 51.19
N PRO A 305 33.79 12.20 50.94
CA PRO A 305 32.84 13.03 51.72
C PRO A 305 31.78 13.90 50.96
N GLU A 306 30.99 14.60 51.77
CA GLU A 306 30.06 15.73 51.51
C GLU A 306 30.83 17.10 51.35
N PRO A 307 30.24 18.33 51.16
CA PRO A 307 28.86 18.76 51.47
C PRO A 307 28.14 19.87 50.61
N LYS A 308 26.81 19.97 50.79
CA LYS A 308 25.89 21.13 51.07
C LYS A 308 26.21 22.59 50.58
N PRO A 309 25.25 23.55 50.66
CA PRO A 309 23.82 23.56 50.25
C PRO A 309 23.43 24.90 49.56
N ILE A 310 22.12 25.17 49.32
CA ILE A 310 21.36 26.43 49.63
C ILE A 310 19.94 26.32 49.05
N SER A 311 19.01 27.18 49.50
CA SER A 311 17.55 27.04 49.31
C SER A 311 16.94 28.16 48.39
N PRO A 312 15.70 28.68 48.56
CA PRO A 312 14.67 28.72 47.49
C PRO A 312 14.27 30.21 47.17
N PRO A 313 13.03 30.66 46.79
CA PRO A 313 11.77 29.95 46.48
C PRO A 313 10.87 30.60 45.36
N VAL A 314 9.59 30.16 45.32
CA VAL A 314 8.37 30.95 45.01
C VAL A 314 7.92 31.16 43.55
N GLN A 315 6.59 31.18 43.39
CA GLN A 315 5.82 31.46 42.18
C GLN A 315 5.27 32.90 42.21
N SER A 316 5.02 33.52 41.06
CA SER A 316 3.97 34.57 40.98
C SER A 316 3.41 34.77 39.56
N THR A 317 2.09 34.68 39.45
CA THR A 317 1.25 35.34 38.43
C THR A 317 1.14 36.86 38.78
N ILE A 318 0.53 37.81 38.04
CA ILE A 318 -0.50 37.77 36.98
C ILE A 318 -0.18 38.82 35.84
N PRO A 319 -1.05 39.72 35.32
CA PRO A 319 -1.69 39.62 34.00
C PRO A 319 -1.36 40.75 32.97
N ASN A 320 -1.92 40.60 31.75
CA ASN A 320 -2.38 41.64 30.80
C ASN A 320 -1.48 42.83 30.41
N THR A 321 -1.27 42.99 29.09
CA THR A 321 -1.96 43.98 28.24
C THR A 321 -1.85 43.66 26.74
N ALA A 322 -2.80 44.16 25.94
CA ALA A 322 -2.70 44.26 24.47
C ALA A 322 -2.23 45.67 24.06
N PRO A 323 -1.89 45.90 22.78
CA PRO A 323 -2.86 46.63 21.95
C PRO A 323 -3.00 46.12 20.50
N ASN A 324 -4.05 46.61 19.81
CA ASN A 324 -4.35 46.33 18.40
C ASN A 324 -3.40 47.06 17.43
N ILE A 325 -3.31 46.53 16.20
CA ILE A 325 -3.16 47.32 14.96
C ILE A 325 -4.19 46.77 13.95
N GLU A 326 -4.83 47.65 13.19
CA GLU A 326 -5.85 47.34 12.17
C GLU A 326 -5.20 47.14 10.78
N VAL A 327 -5.82 46.30 9.95
CA VAL A 327 -5.61 46.27 8.48
C VAL A 327 -7.00 46.06 7.84
N ASN A 328 -7.29 46.78 6.75
CA ASN A 328 -8.62 46.78 6.13
C ASN A 328 -8.87 45.52 5.28
N GLU A 329 -10.08 44.98 5.36
CA GLU A 329 -10.63 44.04 4.37
C GLU A 329 -11.30 44.79 3.19
N LEU A 330 -11.44 44.10 2.07
CA LEU A 330 -12.20 44.54 0.88
C LEU A 330 -13.11 43.38 0.45
N ASP A 331 -14.41 43.66 0.33
CA ASP A 331 -15.44 42.65 0.11
C ASP A 331 -15.39 41.98 -1.28
N ILE A 332 -15.70 40.68 -1.30
CA ILE A 332 -16.20 39.96 -2.48
C ILE A 332 -17.52 39.29 -2.04
N PRO A 333 -18.66 39.50 -2.73
CA PRO A 333 -19.97 39.22 -2.15
C PRO A 333 -20.43 37.75 -2.30
N ASP A 334 -20.90 37.17 -1.19
CA ASP A 334 -21.73 35.96 -1.18
C ASP A 334 -23.10 36.22 -1.83
N ILE A 335 -23.63 35.24 -2.57
CA ILE A 335 -24.98 35.27 -3.14
C ILE A 335 -25.82 34.17 -2.48
N ALA A 336 -26.66 34.57 -1.52
CA ALA A 336 -27.70 33.73 -0.94
C ALA A 336 -29.08 34.34 -1.21
N SER A 337 -29.93 33.63 -1.95
CA SER A 337 -31.25 34.13 -2.35
C SER A 337 -32.34 33.75 -1.35
N GLU A 338 -32.92 34.73 -0.65
CA GLU A 338 -34.20 34.55 0.03
C GLU A 338 -35.36 34.42 -0.97
N SER A 339 -36.36 33.61 -0.62
CA SER A 339 -37.75 33.85 -1.07
C SER A 339 -38.70 33.59 0.09
N THR A 340 -39.66 34.49 0.30
CA THR A 340 -40.55 34.47 1.47
C THR A 340 -42.01 34.20 1.07
N GLY A 341 -42.68 33.35 1.84
CA GLY A 341 -44.10 32.99 1.69
C GLY A 341 -44.77 32.87 3.06
N PRO A 342 -46.06 33.26 3.22
CA PRO A 342 -46.56 33.70 4.51
C PRO A 342 -47.04 32.59 5.46
N VAL A 343 -46.90 32.88 6.76
CA VAL A 343 -47.41 32.07 7.88
C VAL A 343 -48.94 32.15 7.98
N VAL A 344 -49.59 31.00 8.23
CA VAL A 344 -50.97 30.94 8.72
C VAL A 344 -51.00 30.09 9.99
N THR A 345 -51.45 30.67 11.10
CA THR A 345 -51.59 29.97 12.39
C THR A 345 -53.01 29.44 12.59
N GLN A 346 -53.17 28.14 12.86
CA GLN A 346 -54.32 27.61 13.59
C GLN A 346 -53.89 26.57 14.63
N SER A 347 -54.65 26.48 15.72
CA SER A 347 -54.36 25.65 16.89
C SER A 347 -55.42 24.55 17.07
N SER A 348 -55.00 23.32 17.34
CA SER A 348 -55.87 22.27 17.86
C SER A 348 -55.09 21.27 18.76
N SER A 349 -55.81 20.33 19.38
CA SER A 349 -55.44 19.67 20.65
C SER A 349 -54.73 18.31 20.54
N LEU A 350 -54.20 17.84 21.68
CA LEU A 350 -53.44 16.60 21.91
C LEU A 350 -54.09 15.26 21.45
N ASN A 351 -53.19 14.26 21.33
CA ASN A 351 -53.40 12.80 21.20
C ASN A 351 -53.82 12.34 19.79
N LEU A 352 -53.34 11.22 19.23
CA LEU A 352 -52.64 10.05 19.79
C LEU A 352 -51.22 9.84 19.21
N ALA A 353 -50.56 8.73 19.58
CA ALA A 353 -49.26 8.32 19.03
C ALA A 353 -49.35 7.93 17.54
N PRO A 354 -48.32 8.26 16.71
CA PRO A 354 -48.26 7.82 15.33
C PRO A 354 -47.93 6.33 15.24
N GLU A 355 -48.72 5.59 14.48
CA GLU A 355 -48.34 4.25 14.01
C GLU A 355 -47.20 4.38 13.01
N PHE A 356 -46.18 3.51 13.11
CA PHE A 356 -45.09 3.44 12.14
C PHE A 356 -45.57 2.79 10.84
N SER A 357 -46.26 3.57 10.01
CA SER A 357 -46.42 3.25 8.59
C SER A 357 -45.04 3.38 7.93
N LEU A 358 -44.46 2.27 7.49
CA LEU A 358 -43.36 2.31 6.53
C LEU A 358 -43.95 2.73 5.18
N ASP A 359 -43.43 3.80 4.59
CA ASP A 359 -43.91 4.30 3.30
C ASP A 359 -43.77 3.22 2.21
N SER A 360 -44.77 3.14 1.32
CA SER A 360 -44.82 2.12 0.27
C SER A 360 -43.62 2.19 -0.68
N GLU A 361 -43.04 3.39 -0.85
CA GLU A 361 -41.82 3.60 -1.63
C GLU A 361 -40.61 2.97 -0.92
N ALA A 362 -40.42 3.24 0.38
CA ALA A 362 -39.36 2.65 1.18
C ALA A 362 -39.45 1.11 1.27
N LEU A 363 -40.66 0.55 1.30
CA LEU A 363 -40.88 -0.90 1.19
C LEU A 363 -40.50 -1.46 -0.19
N THR A 364 -40.80 -0.72 -1.26
CA THR A 364 -40.45 -1.09 -2.65
C THR A 364 -38.94 -1.00 -2.89
N ASP A 365 -38.28 0.02 -2.36
CA ASP A 365 -36.81 0.16 -2.39
C ASP A 365 -36.12 -0.96 -1.58
N LEU A 366 -36.64 -1.30 -0.40
CA LEU A 366 -36.14 -2.44 0.37
C LEU A 366 -36.29 -3.76 -0.41
N GLU A 367 -37.45 -4.02 -1.03
CA GLU A 367 -37.66 -5.22 -1.83
C GLU A 367 -36.75 -5.25 -3.07
N PHE A 368 -36.56 -4.12 -3.76
CA PHE A 368 -35.59 -3.98 -4.85
C PHE A 368 -34.16 -4.30 -4.39
N ILE A 369 -33.69 -3.63 -3.31
CA ILE A 369 -32.33 -3.74 -2.79
C ILE A 369 -32.04 -5.14 -2.27
N ILE A 370 -33.04 -5.86 -1.73
CA ILE A 370 -32.90 -7.24 -1.25
C ILE A 370 -32.91 -8.26 -2.40
N THR A 371 -33.78 -8.08 -3.41
CA THR A 371 -34.00 -9.11 -4.46
C THR A 371 -33.03 -9.04 -5.63
N LYS A 372 -32.39 -7.89 -5.89
CA LYS A 372 -31.47 -7.71 -7.03
C LYS A 372 -30.00 -7.80 -6.63
N SER A 373 -29.20 -8.22 -7.62
CA SER A 373 -27.73 -8.26 -7.59
C SER A 373 -27.18 -6.93 -8.13
N ILE A 374 -26.04 -6.47 -7.59
CA ILE A 374 -25.40 -5.23 -8.01
C ILE A 374 -24.76 -5.43 -9.40
N PRO A 375 -24.93 -4.51 -10.37
CA PRO A 375 -24.41 -4.70 -11.73
C PRO A 375 -22.87 -4.80 -11.77
N LYS A 376 -22.33 -6.03 -11.77
CA LYS A 376 -20.89 -6.28 -11.60
C LYS A 376 -19.99 -5.52 -12.59
N HIS A 377 -20.48 -5.21 -13.79
CA HIS A 377 -19.72 -4.46 -14.80
C HIS A 377 -19.34 -3.03 -14.40
N ILE A 378 -19.93 -2.44 -13.35
CA ILE A 378 -19.53 -1.12 -12.84
C ILE A 378 -18.26 -1.18 -11.99
N PHE A 379 -17.81 -2.37 -11.57
CA PHE A 379 -16.57 -2.57 -10.81
C PHE A 379 -15.43 -2.84 -11.80
N ARG A 380 -14.50 -1.88 -11.95
CA ARG A 380 -13.43 -1.91 -12.96
C ARG A 380 -12.11 -2.40 -12.36
N ALA A 381 -11.02 -2.29 -13.12
CA ALA A 381 -9.70 -2.74 -12.66
C ALA A 381 -9.12 -1.91 -11.50
N TYR A 382 -9.53 -0.64 -11.36
CA TYR A 382 -8.95 0.31 -10.39
C TYR A 382 -9.92 1.41 -9.90
N ASP A 383 -11.15 1.44 -10.41
CA ASP A 383 -12.22 2.34 -9.94
C ASP A 383 -13.59 1.63 -9.98
N ILE A 384 -14.61 2.29 -9.45
CA ILE A 384 -16.01 1.92 -9.72
C ILE A 384 -16.55 2.97 -10.69
N ARG A 385 -17.01 2.56 -11.88
CA ARG A 385 -17.47 3.47 -12.95
C ARG A 385 -18.53 2.82 -13.84
N GLY A 386 -19.67 3.48 -13.97
CA GLY A 386 -20.80 3.02 -14.77
C GLY A 386 -21.62 4.18 -15.34
N LYS A 387 -22.55 3.89 -16.26
CA LYS A 387 -23.59 4.85 -16.63
C LYS A 387 -24.51 5.07 -15.43
N VAL A 388 -25.07 6.26 -15.25
CA VAL A 388 -26.00 6.62 -14.14
C VAL A 388 -27.19 5.65 -14.03
N LYS A 389 -27.65 5.09 -15.14
CA LYS A 389 -28.69 4.04 -15.19
C LYS A 389 -28.27 2.67 -14.62
N ASP A 390 -26.97 2.40 -14.51
CA ASP A 390 -26.39 1.15 -14.01
C ASP A 390 -25.80 1.36 -12.59
N LEU A 391 -25.20 2.53 -12.33
CA LEU A 391 -24.74 3.00 -11.02
C LEU A 391 -25.74 4.02 -10.45
N THR A 392 -26.90 3.55 -9.99
CA THR A 392 -27.97 4.39 -9.45
C THR A 392 -27.75 4.75 -7.97
N ALA A 393 -28.48 5.74 -7.44
CA ALA A 393 -28.49 6.08 -6.02
C ALA A 393 -28.79 4.87 -5.09
N GLN A 394 -29.70 3.96 -5.52
CA GLN A 394 -30.01 2.71 -4.83
C GLN A 394 -28.78 1.77 -4.71
N TRP A 395 -27.86 1.79 -5.69
CA TRP A 395 -26.61 1.03 -5.65
C TRP A 395 -25.46 1.78 -4.97
N MET A 396 -25.46 3.12 -4.99
CA MET A 396 -24.49 3.92 -4.25
C MET A 396 -24.52 3.63 -2.74
N LEU A 397 -25.69 3.43 -2.14
CA LEU A 397 -25.81 3.15 -0.70
C LEU A 397 -25.06 1.87 -0.26
N PRO A 398 -25.33 0.66 -0.79
CA PRO A 398 -24.61 -0.55 -0.40
C PRO A 398 -23.12 -0.52 -0.74
N ILE A 399 -22.72 0.16 -1.83
CA ILE A 399 -21.29 0.37 -2.16
C ILE A 399 -20.62 1.26 -1.11
N SER A 400 -21.28 2.34 -0.68
CA SER A 400 -20.76 3.27 0.33
C SER A 400 -20.67 2.63 1.72
N ARG A 401 -21.69 1.86 2.13
CA ARG A 401 -21.66 1.05 3.36
C ARG A 401 -20.57 -0.03 3.29
N ALA A 402 -20.27 -0.59 2.11
CA ALA A 402 -19.15 -1.51 1.95
C ALA A 402 -17.79 -0.81 2.13
N LEU A 403 -17.58 0.36 1.51
CA LEU A 403 -16.35 1.15 1.66
C LEU A 403 -16.11 1.60 3.12
N GLY A 404 -17.14 2.12 3.80
CA GLY A 404 -17.03 2.52 5.21
C GLY A 404 -16.75 1.34 6.14
N SER A 405 -17.37 0.19 5.87
CA SER A 405 -17.06 -1.06 6.56
C SER A 405 -15.61 -1.50 6.35
N GLU A 406 -15.09 -1.42 5.12
CA GLU A 406 -13.73 -1.84 4.80
C GLU A 406 -12.69 -0.94 5.48
N LEU A 407 -12.84 0.38 5.36
CA LEU A 407 -12.00 1.36 6.04
C LEU A 407 -11.96 1.12 7.56
N ARG A 408 -13.14 0.99 8.20
CA ARG A 408 -13.20 0.77 9.65
C ARG A 408 -12.58 -0.57 10.08
N ASN A 409 -12.76 -1.63 9.29
CA ASN A 409 -12.10 -2.93 9.55
C ASN A 409 -10.58 -2.85 9.40
N ARG A 410 -10.06 -1.98 8.51
CA ARG A 410 -8.63 -1.62 8.41
C ARG A 410 -8.18 -0.60 9.48
N GLY A 411 -9.02 -0.28 10.47
CA GLY A 411 -8.73 0.70 11.52
C GLY A 411 -8.62 2.14 11.01
N GLN A 412 -9.08 2.41 9.78
CA GLN A 412 -9.12 3.74 9.18
C GLN A 412 -10.43 4.40 9.60
N LEU A 413 -10.31 5.48 10.38
CA LEU A 413 -11.44 6.12 11.06
C LEU A 413 -11.72 7.54 10.56
N GLU A 414 -10.80 8.12 9.81
CA GLU A 414 -10.95 9.44 9.18
C GLU A 414 -10.85 9.27 7.65
N VAL A 415 -11.73 9.96 6.91
CA VAL A 415 -11.78 9.91 5.44
C VAL A 415 -12.30 11.21 4.85
N VAL A 416 -11.67 11.69 3.77
CA VAL A 416 -12.12 12.84 2.98
C VAL A 416 -13.15 12.41 1.92
N VAL A 417 -14.16 13.23 1.64
CA VAL A 417 -15.11 13.04 0.53
C VAL A 417 -15.26 14.34 -0.25
N GLY A 418 -14.96 14.30 -1.56
CA GLY A 418 -15.21 15.38 -2.52
C GLY A 418 -15.89 14.86 -3.79
N TYR A 419 -16.29 15.76 -4.69
CA TYR A 419 -17.01 15.39 -5.92
C TYR A 419 -16.81 16.35 -7.11
N ASP A 420 -17.08 15.87 -8.33
CA ASP A 420 -16.86 16.63 -9.58
C ASP A 420 -18.07 17.47 -10.04
N ALA A 421 -18.04 17.95 -11.29
CA ALA A 421 -19.04 18.84 -11.88
C ALA A 421 -20.40 18.17 -12.21
N ARG A 422 -20.52 16.84 -12.15
CA ARG A 422 -21.68 16.11 -12.72
C ARG A 422 -22.97 16.30 -11.91
N GLU A 423 -24.10 16.37 -12.61
CA GLU A 423 -25.45 16.51 -12.03
C GLU A 423 -25.79 15.48 -10.93
N THR A 424 -25.18 14.29 -10.95
CA THR A 424 -25.39 13.22 -9.95
C THR A 424 -24.36 13.21 -8.82
N SER A 425 -23.26 13.95 -8.96
CA SER A 425 -22.09 13.84 -8.08
C SER A 425 -22.37 14.34 -6.66
N GLU A 426 -23.18 15.40 -6.47
CA GLU A 426 -23.56 15.86 -5.14
C GLU A 426 -24.46 14.85 -4.40
N GLU A 427 -25.45 14.25 -5.08
CA GLU A 427 -26.31 13.23 -4.48
C GLU A 427 -25.47 12.02 -4.05
N TYR A 428 -24.57 11.57 -4.91
CA TYR A 428 -23.75 10.39 -4.67
C TYR A 428 -22.71 10.67 -3.56
N ALA A 429 -22.19 11.89 -3.47
CA ALA A 429 -21.33 12.33 -2.37
C ALA A 429 -22.07 12.40 -1.03
N ARG A 430 -23.33 12.88 -1.02
CA ARG A 430 -24.21 12.83 0.16
C ARG A 430 -24.43 11.39 0.63
N ILE A 431 -24.87 10.50 -0.27
CA ILE A 431 -25.08 9.07 0.04
C ILE A 431 -23.79 8.43 0.58
N MET A 432 -22.66 8.72 -0.05
CA MET A 432 -21.33 8.25 0.38
C MET A 432 -21.00 8.71 1.80
N ARG A 433 -21.00 10.03 2.02
CA ARG A 433 -20.66 10.70 3.28
C ARG A 433 -21.54 10.21 4.44
N ASP A 434 -22.83 10.09 4.22
CA ASP A 434 -23.79 9.69 5.25
C ASP A 434 -23.60 8.19 5.60
N ALA A 435 -23.42 7.32 4.61
CA ALA A 435 -23.14 5.88 4.79
C ALA A 435 -21.77 5.57 5.44
N LEU A 436 -20.74 6.38 5.16
CA LEU A 436 -19.44 6.31 5.83
C LEU A 436 -19.57 6.68 7.33
N ALA A 437 -20.37 7.71 7.65
CA ALA A 437 -20.65 8.09 9.03
C ALA A 437 -21.48 7.02 9.77
N GLU A 438 -22.49 6.40 9.13
CA GLU A 438 -23.19 5.23 9.67
C GLU A 438 -22.26 4.04 9.94
N SER A 439 -21.25 3.83 9.08
CA SER A 439 -20.24 2.78 9.29
C SER A 439 -19.35 3.07 10.51
N GLY A 440 -19.28 4.33 10.97
CA GLY A 440 -18.60 4.77 12.18
C GLY A 440 -17.40 5.70 11.97
N LEU A 441 -17.23 6.28 10.79
CA LEU A 441 -16.08 7.13 10.45
C LEU A 441 -16.33 8.62 10.75
N HIS A 442 -15.24 9.36 11.01
CA HIS A 442 -15.21 10.80 10.84
C HIS A 442 -15.00 11.11 9.35
N VAL A 443 -16.02 11.70 8.73
CA VAL A 443 -16.00 12.10 7.32
C VAL A 443 -15.75 13.59 7.21
N ILE A 444 -14.78 13.97 6.39
CA ILE A 444 -14.43 15.34 6.07
C ILE A 444 -14.96 15.63 4.66
N ASP A 445 -16.08 16.31 4.60
CA ASP A 445 -16.76 16.72 3.36
C ASP A 445 -16.14 18.02 2.85
N ILE A 446 -15.65 18.01 1.61
CA ILE A 446 -14.92 19.12 1.00
C ILE A 446 -15.66 19.73 -0.21
N GLY A 447 -16.88 19.27 -0.49
CA GLY A 447 -17.72 19.80 -1.56
C GLY A 447 -17.23 19.46 -2.98
N GLN A 448 -17.63 20.30 -3.93
CA GLN A 448 -17.23 20.21 -5.33
C GLN A 448 -15.80 20.74 -5.52
N VAL A 449 -14.85 19.87 -5.89
CA VAL A 449 -13.43 20.21 -6.07
C VAL A 449 -12.74 19.28 -7.07
N PRO A 450 -11.59 19.67 -7.66
CA PRO A 450 -10.71 18.74 -8.38
C PRO A 450 -10.19 17.58 -7.54
N THR A 451 -9.94 16.44 -8.18
CA THR A 451 -9.33 15.24 -7.56
C THR A 451 -8.00 15.51 -6.86
N PRO A 452 -7.10 16.36 -7.39
CA PRO A 452 -5.89 16.76 -6.67
C PRO A 452 -6.16 17.43 -5.31
N ILE A 453 -7.26 18.18 -5.15
CA ILE A 453 -7.62 18.81 -3.87
C ILE A 453 -8.14 17.77 -2.87
N MET A 454 -8.86 16.74 -3.33
CA MET A 454 -9.19 15.57 -2.50
C MET A 454 -7.91 14.86 -2.02
N HIS A 455 -6.93 14.66 -2.91
CA HIS A 455 -5.65 14.07 -2.55
C HIS A 455 -4.84 14.93 -1.57
N TYR A 456 -4.80 16.25 -1.78
CA TYR A 456 -4.19 17.22 -0.88
C TYR A 456 -4.78 17.10 0.54
N ALA A 457 -6.11 17.17 0.64
CA ALA A 457 -6.83 17.12 1.91
C ALA A 457 -6.66 15.77 2.61
N ALA A 458 -6.68 14.66 1.86
CA ALA A 458 -6.48 13.32 2.40
C ALA A 458 -5.14 13.15 3.12
N ARG A 459 -4.07 13.88 2.72
CA ARG A 459 -2.78 13.90 3.44
C ARG A 459 -2.93 14.34 4.90
N GLN A 460 -3.94 15.16 5.23
CA GLN A 460 -4.23 15.65 6.57
C GLN A 460 -5.08 14.67 7.42
N TYR A 461 -5.77 13.70 6.79
CA TYR A 461 -6.69 12.76 7.45
C TYR A 461 -6.35 11.31 7.12
N GLN A 462 -5.32 10.79 7.80
CA GLN A 462 -4.84 9.39 7.69
C GLN A 462 -4.40 8.93 6.28
N GLY A 463 -4.44 9.81 5.26
CA GLY A 463 -4.22 9.45 3.86
C GLY A 463 -5.46 8.89 3.17
N ASN A 464 -6.66 8.95 3.76
CA ASN A 464 -7.86 8.33 3.20
C ASN A 464 -8.76 9.38 2.54
N GLY A 465 -9.24 9.09 1.34
CA GLY A 465 -10.04 10.02 0.57
C GLY A 465 -10.84 9.34 -0.54
N ILE A 466 -12.03 9.84 -0.80
CA ILE A 466 -12.97 9.34 -1.80
C ILE A 466 -13.38 10.54 -2.66
N MET A 467 -13.42 10.33 -3.97
CA MET A 467 -13.88 11.31 -4.95
C MET A 467 -14.99 10.69 -5.79
N ILE A 468 -16.14 11.35 -5.82
CA ILE A 468 -17.24 10.98 -6.71
C ILE A 468 -17.01 11.65 -8.07
N THR A 469 -16.70 10.82 -9.07
CA THR A 469 -16.35 11.28 -10.42
C THR A 469 -16.29 10.14 -11.43
N ALA A 470 -16.53 10.46 -12.71
CA ALA A 470 -16.09 9.65 -13.85
C ALA A 470 -15.06 10.36 -14.76
N SER A 471 -14.32 11.35 -14.26
CA SER A 471 -13.19 12.00 -14.95
C SER A 471 -13.59 12.50 -16.34
N HIS A 472 -12.81 12.19 -17.37
CA HIS A 472 -13.03 12.45 -18.79
C HIS A 472 -14.27 11.78 -19.44
N SER A 473 -14.98 10.88 -18.76
CA SER A 473 -16.10 10.12 -19.38
C SER A 473 -17.34 10.99 -19.67
N PRO A 474 -18.22 10.62 -20.61
CA PRO A 474 -19.43 11.39 -20.95
C PRO A 474 -20.33 11.72 -19.75
N ALA A 475 -21.14 12.78 -19.85
CA ALA A 475 -22.03 13.28 -18.77
C ALA A 475 -22.92 12.19 -18.13
N GLU A 476 -23.39 11.23 -18.93
CA GLU A 476 -24.22 10.09 -18.50
C GLU A 476 -23.51 9.02 -17.64
N TYR A 477 -22.22 9.19 -17.34
CA TYR A 477 -21.45 8.34 -16.43
C TYR A 477 -21.22 9.00 -15.07
N ASN A 478 -21.07 8.19 -14.02
CA ASN A 478 -20.43 8.61 -12.78
C ASN A 478 -19.63 7.44 -12.17
N GLY A 479 -18.92 7.68 -11.07
CA GLY A 479 -18.03 6.71 -10.46
C GLY A 479 -17.46 7.13 -9.11
N ILE A 480 -16.54 6.31 -8.62
CA ILE A 480 -15.87 6.45 -7.32
C ILE A 480 -14.38 6.15 -7.53
N LYS A 481 -13.54 7.20 -7.49
CA LYS A 481 -12.10 7.07 -7.24
C LYS A 481 -11.90 7.07 -5.71
N TRP A 482 -11.02 6.24 -5.16
CA TRP A 482 -10.65 6.37 -3.74
C TRP A 482 -9.19 6.03 -3.47
N ILE A 483 -8.71 6.45 -2.30
CA ILE A 483 -7.40 6.12 -1.76
C ILE A 483 -7.51 5.70 -0.29
N THR A 484 -6.71 4.71 0.10
CA THR A 484 -6.47 4.31 1.49
C THR A 484 -5.00 4.53 1.80
N GLN A 485 -4.67 5.29 2.85
CA GLN A 485 -3.29 5.64 3.20
C GLN A 485 -2.45 6.14 1.99
N ARG A 486 -3.06 7.03 1.18
CA ARG A 486 -2.60 7.63 -0.08
C ARG A 486 -2.52 6.70 -1.31
N GLN A 487 -2.68 5.38 -1.13
CA GLN A 487 -2.66 4.40 -2.21
C GLN A 487 -4.04 4.15 -2.81
N SER A 488 -4.13 4.06 -4.14
CA SER A 488 -5.33 3.66 -4.87
C SER A 488 -5.62 2.16 -4.70
N PRO A 489 -6.89 1.71 -4.79
CA PRO A 489 -7.25 0.29 -4.66
C PRO A 489 -6.62 -0.57 -5.77
N LEU A 490 -6.27 -1.81 -5.42
CA LEU A 490 -5.93 -2.84 -6.40
C LEU A 490 -7.19 -3.60 -6.85
N PRO A 491 -7.16 -4.39 -7.95
CA PRO A 491 -8.32 -5.18 -8.41
C PRO A 491 -8.94 -6.08 -7.32
N GLU A 492 -8.13 -6.56 -6.38
CA GLU A 492 -8.57 -7.32 -5.22
C GLU A 492 -9.35 -6.47 -4.20
N ASP A 493 -8.99 -5.21 -3.96
CA ASP A 493 -9.79 -4.27 -3.17
C ASP A 493 -11.15 -4.02 -3.83
N ILE A 494 -11.16 -3.78 -5.16
CA ILE A 494 -12.42 -3.58 -5.92
C ILE A 494 -13.35 -4.79 -5.76
N GLN A 495 -12.83 -6.02 -5.95
CA GLN A 495 -13.61 -7.25 -5.82
C GLN A 495 -14.06 -7.49 -4.36
N ASN A 496 -13.27 -7.10 -3.36
CA ASN A 496 -13.67 -7.15 -1.94
C ASN A 496 -14.84 -6.18 -1.64
N ILE A 497 -14.85 -4.98 -2.22
CA ILE A 497 -15.97 -4.03 -2.08
C ILE A 497 -17.22 -4.56 -2.78
N TYR A 498 -17.11 -5.12 -4.00
CA TYR A 498 -18.22 -5.83 -4.66
C TYR A 498 -18.79 -6.93 -3.76
N ASP A 499 -17.93 -7.85 -3.29
CA ASP A 499 -18.35 -9.01 -2.49
C ASP A 499 -19.06 -8.58 -1.20
N ARG A 500 -18.60 -7.50 -0.57
CA ARG A 500 -19.20 -6.95 0.65
C ARG A 500 -20.53 -6.25 0.40
N ALA A 501 -20.64 -5.47 -0.68
CA ALA A 501 -21.86 -4.79 -1.07
C ALA A 501 -22.96 -5.79 -1.48
N GLU A 502 -22.62 -6.77 -2.33
CA GLU A 502 -23.51 -7.83 -2.82
C GLU A 502 -24.05 -8.71 -1.67
N LYS A 503 -23.18 -9.09 -0.73
CA LYS A 503 -23.56 -9.86 0.47
C LYS A 503 -24.22 -9.00 1.56
N ARG A 504 -24.26 -7.68 1.38
CA ARG A 504 -24.76 -6.67 2.32
C ARG A 504 -24.12 -6.81 3.73
N THR A 505 -22.84 -7.17 3.78
CA THR A 505 -22.09 -7.48 5.02
C THR A 505 -21.45 -6.23 5.61
N PHE A 506 -22.31 -5.34 6.11
CA PHE A 506 -21.95 -4.03 6.61
C PHE A 506 -21.59 -4.00 8.10
N THR A 507 -20.90 -2.93 8.47
CA THR A 507 -20.44 -2.61 9.82
C THR A 507 -21.26 -1.43 10.34
N GLU A 508 -21.75 -1.52 11.59
CA GLU A 508 -22.56 -0.46 12.22
C GLU A 508 -21.74 0.37 13.22
N GLY A 509 -21.90 1.69 13.17
CA GLY A 509 -21.21 2.64 14.05
C GLY A 509 -22.00 3.94 14.23
N LYS A 510 -21.33 4.95 14.81
CA LYS A 510 -21.82 6.33 14.89
C LYS A 510 -20.65 7.27 14.70
N GLY A 511 -20.43 7.67 13.44
CA GLY A 511 -19.40 8.58 13.01
C GLY A 511 -19.74 10.05 13.24
N LYS A 512 -19.02 10.92 12.54
CA LYS A 512 -19.24 12.37 12.52
C LYS A 512 -19.02 12.88 11.10
N ILE A 513 -19.85 13.82 10.63
CA ILE A 513 -19.58 14.60 9.42
C ILE A 513 -19.02 15.97 9.83
N THR A 514 -18.03 16.46 9.09
CA THR A 514 -17.49 17.82 9.21
C THR A 514 -17.28 18.38 7.81
N GLN A 515 -17.79 19.59 7.53
CA GLN A 515 -17.51 20.29 6.28
C GLN A 515 -16.30 21.21 6.44
N LYS A 516 -15.37 21.20 5.47
CA LYS A 516 -14.25 22.16 5.36
C LYS A 516 -13.80 22.27 3.90
N SER A 517 -13.63 23.50 3.41
CA SER A 517 -12.93 23.74 2.13
C SER A 517 -11.39 23.66 2.29
N PHE A 518 -10.71 23.15 1.26
CA PHE A 518 -9.26 23.07 1.17
C PHE A 518 -8.69 23.77 -0.08
N THR A 519 -9.54 24.38 -0.91
CA THR A 519 -9.11 24.95 -2.20
C THR A 519 -8.03 26.02 -2.01
N ARG A 520 -8.15 26.86 -0.99
CA ARG A 520 -7.12 27.86 -0.67
C ARG A 520 -5.86 27.21 -0.09
N ASP A 521 -5.98 26.35 0.92
CA ASP A 521 -4.86 25.60 1.52
C ASP A 521 -3.99 24.88 0.43
N TYR A 522 -4.64 24.35 -0.60
CA TYR A 522 -4.02 23.69 -1.76
C TYR A 522 -3.31 24.66 -2.71
N LEU A 523 -3.98 25.75 -3.10
CA LEU A 523 -3.40 26.76 -3.99
C LEU A 523 -2.23 27.49 -3.34
N ASP A 524 -2.33 27.82 -2.05
CA ASP A 524 -1.28 28.48 -1.27
C ASP A 524 -0.03 27.58 -1.14
N GLU A 525 -0.16 26.24 -1.08
CA GLU A 525 1.00 25.32 -1.12
C GLU A 525 1.73 25.42 -2.47
N MET A 526 1.00 25.40 -3.59
CA MET A 526 1.60 25.49 -4.93
C MET A 526 2.25 26.86 -5.21
N LEU A 527 1.57 27.94 -4.84
CA LEU A 527 2.07 29.32 -4.98
C LEU A 527 3.27 29.62 -4.07
N SER A 528 3.50 28.79 -3.04
CA SER A 528 4.71 28.85 -2.21
C SER A 528 5.89 28.03 -2.75
N ASP A 529 5.64 27.07 -3.64
CA ASP A 529 6.65 26.19 -4.25
C ASP A 529 7.13 26.71 -5.61
N VAL A 530 6.22 27.23 -6.45
CA VAL A 530 6.48 27.53 -7.87
C VAL A 530 6.76 29.01 -8.10
N ILE A 531 7.87 29.35 -8.76
CA ILE A 531 8.28 30.75 -9.02
C ILE A 531 8.69 30.96 -10.50
N LEU A 532 7.93 31.80 -11.20
CA LEU A 532 8.20 32.19 -12.60
C LEU A 532 9.28 33.29 -12.69
N SER A 533 9.91 33.41 -13.85
CA SER A 533 10.98 34.41 -14.11
C SER A 533 10.64 35.46 -15.17
N ASP A 534 9.62 35.22 -16.00
CA ASP A 534 9.19 36.09 -17.10
C ASP A 534 7.66 36.21 -17.12
N ASP A 535 7.13 37.26 -17.75
CA ASP A 535 5.70 37.42 -18.03
C ASP A 535 5.27 36.41 -19.14
N VAL A 536 4.20 35.65 -18.92
CA VAL A 536 3.71 34.63 -19.88
C VAL A 536 2.21 34.81 -20.15
N THR A 537 1.79 34.65 -21.41
CA THR A 537 0.39 34.64 -21.83
C THR A 537 -0.11 33.20 -21.97
N VAL A 538 -1.18 32.86 -21.25
CA VAL A 538 -1.68 31.47 -21.09
C VAL A 538 -3.16 31.38 -21.47
N GLN A 539 -3.51 30.43 -22.34
CA GLN A 539 -4.89 30.01 -22.53
C GLN A 539 -5.22 28.81 -21.62
N ILE A 540 -6.42 28.75 -21.05
CA ILE A 540 -6.90 27.61 -20.28
C ILE A 540 -8.25 27.12 -20.83
N ASP A 541 -8.35 25.85 -21.21
CA ASP A 541 -9.61 25.14 -21.40
C ASP A 541 -9.92 24.31 -20.14
N GLY A 542 -10.96 24.70 -19.41
CA GLY A 542 -11.45 23.99 -18.22
C GLY A 542 -12.40 22.83 -18.57
N MET A 543 -12.83 22.70 -19.83
CA MET A 543 -13.76 21.69 -20.35
C MET A 543 -15.07 21.52 -19.56
N ASN A 544 -15.50 22.57 -18.86
CA ASN A 544 -16.59 22.56 -17.88
C ASN A 544 -16.40 21.57 -16.72
N GLY A 545 -15.17 21.11 -16.50
CA GLY A 545 -14.72 20.40 -15.31
C GLY A 545 -14.47 21.33 -14.12
N VAL A 546 -14.07 20.75 -13.00
CA VAL A 546 -13.88 21.47 -11.73
C VAL A 546 -12.55 22.24 -11.62
N MET A 547 -11.60 22.04 -12.54
CA MET A 547 -10.24 22.61 -12.47
C MET A 547 -10.10 24.01 -13.10
N GLY A 548 -11.01 24.43 -13.99
CA GLY A 548 -10.87 25.68 -14.75
C GLY A 548 -10.63 26.93 -13.90
N LYS A 549 -11.52 27.22 -12.95
CA LYS A 549 -11.38 28.36 -12.03
C LYS A 549 -10.15 28.27 -11.10
N PRO A 550 -9.88 27.15 -10.40
CA PRO A 550 -8.65 26.98 -9.63
C PRO A 550 -7.37 27.20 -10.44
N ALA A 551 -7.30 26.67 -11.67
CA ALA A 551 -6.15 26.81 -12.53
C ALA A 551 -5.93 28.25 -13.03
N MET A 552 -7.02 28.94 -13.43
CA MET A 552 -6.96 30.34 -13.82
C MET A 552 -6.45 31.21 -12.66
N TYR A 553 -7.06 31.10 -11.48
CA TYR A 553 -6.62 31.85 -10.29
C TYR A 553 -5.16 31.58 -9.92
N ALA A 554 -4.70 30.32 -9.96
CA ALA A 554 -3.32 29.95 -9.67
C ALA A 554 -2.34 30.63 -10.63
N ILE A 555 -2.60 30.53 -11.93
CA ILE A 555 -1.68 30.97 -12.98
C ILE A 555 -1.71 32.51 -13.12
N GLU A 556 -2.85 33.16 -12.91
CA GLU A 556 -2.93 34.63 -12.73
C GLU A 556 -2.13 35.10 -11.50
N THR A 557 -2.20 34.36 -10.38
CA THR A 557 -1.48 34.72 -9.15
C THR A 557 0.04 34.52 -9.25
N LEU A 558 0.51 33.66 -10.17
CA LEU A 558 1.92 33.58 -10.58
C LEU A 558 2.39 34.78 -11.42
N GLY A 559 1.49 35.65 -11.86
CA GLY A 559 1.78 36.85 -12.67
C GLY A 559 1.47 36.72 -14.16
N CYS A 560 0.98 35.56 -14.63
CA CYS A 560 0.66 35.36 -16.05
C CYS A 560 -0.57 36.18 -16.50
N HIS A 561 -0.62 36.48 -17.79
CA HIS A 561 -1.84 36.95 -18.46
C HIS A 561 -2.67 35.74 -18.89
N VAL A 562 -3.80 35.50 -18.23
CA VAL A 562 -4.62 34.30 -18.46
C VAL A 562 -5.96 34.65 -19.11
N THR A 563 -6.41 33.84 -20.08
CA THR A 563 -7.82 33.82 -20.52
C THR A 563 -8.38 32.40 -20.51
N GLY A 564 -9.66 32.28 -20.13
CA GLY A 564 -10.34 31.01 -19.90
C GLY A 564 -11.40 30.67 -20.95
N ILE A 565 -11.44 29.39 -21.32
CA ILE A 565 -12.46 28.70 -22.11
C ILE A 565 -13.12 27.68 -21.16
N ASP A 566 -14.45 27.58 -21.16
CA ASP A 566 -15.21 26.56 -20.40
C ASP A 566 -14.80 26.40 -18.92
N ILE A 567 -14.38 27.49 -18.25
CA ILE A 567 -13.84 27.48 -16.88
C ILE A 567 -14.90 27.31 -15.79
N ASP A 568 -16.17 27.55 -16.12
CA ASP A 568 -17.31 27.32 -15.23
C ASP A 568 -17.71 25.83 -15.21
N PRO A 569 -17.76 25.18 -14.04
CA PRO A 569 -18.22 23.79 -13.94
C PRO A 569 -19.65 23.61 -14.44
N ASN A 570 -19.85 22.66 -15.35
CA ASN A 570 -21.17 22.32 -15.90
C ASN A 570 -21.19 20.84 -16.27
N GLY A 571 -21.88 20.02 -15.46
CA GLY A 571 -21.94 18.57 -15.56
C GLY A 571 -22.59 18.01 -16.82
N LEU A 572 -23.21 18.86 -17.64
CA LEU A 572 -23.76 18.50 -18.95
C LEU A 572 -22.69 18.44 -20.06
N TYR A 573 -21.50 19.02 -19.82
CA TYR A 573 -20.37 19.11 -20.76
C TYR A 573 -20.80 19.54 -22.19
N PRO A 574 -21.30 20.79 -22.36
CA PRO A 574 -22.01 21.24 -23.56
C PRO A 574 -21.21 21.18 -24.88
N HIS A 575 -19.86 21.16 -24.81
CA HIS A 575 -18.98 21.09 -25.98
C HIS A 575 -18.41 19.68 -26.23
N GLY A 576 -19.03 18.64 -25.66
CA GLY A 576 -18.56 17.26 -25.73
C GLY A 576 -17.79 16.84 -24.48
N ASN A 577 -17.30 15.61 -24.46
CA ASN A 577 -16.67 15.01 -23.29
C ASN A 577 -15.51 15.87 -22.77
N PRO A 578 -15.27 15.90 -21.44
CA PRO A 578 -14.14 16.60 -20.87
C PRO A 578 -12.87 15.74 -20.94
N ASP A 579 -12.56 15.21 -22.12
CA ASP A 579 -11.34 14.45 -22.41
C ASP A 579 -10.41 15.25 -23.33
N PRO A 580 -9.31 15.84 -22.81
CA PRO A 580 -8.35 16.55 -23.65
C PRO A 580 -7.51 15.62 -24.55
N CYS A 581 -7.69 14.29 -24.45
CA CYS A 581 -7.12 13.32 -25.39
C CYS A 581 -8.07 12.95 -26.56
N GLU A 582 -9.32 13.42 -26.59
CA GLU A 582 -10.23 13.16 -27.72
C GLU A 582 -9.85 13.99 -28.97
N PRO A 583 -9.90 13.41 -30.18
CA PRO A 583 -9.74 14.14 -31.43
C PRO A 583 -10.68 15.34 -31.53
N ASP A 584 -10.21 16.42 -32.14
CA ASP A 584 -10.89 17.71 -32.30
C ASP A 584 -11.28 18.46 -31.01
N ARG A 585 -11.27 17.83 -29.82
CA ARG A 585 -11.72 18.46 -28.56
C ARG A 585 -10.89 19.69 -28.15
N LEU A 586 -9.63 19.76 -28.59
CA LEU A 586 -8.71 20.88 -28.37
C LEU A 586 -8.71 21.93 -29.50
N SER A 587 -9.45 21.73 -30.60
CA SER A 587 -9.39 22.63 -31.77
C SER A 587 -9.79 24.08 -31.47
N ASN A 588 -10.65 24.30 -30.46
CA ASN A 588 -10.94 25.65 -29.96
C ASN A 588 -9.74 26.25 -29.22
N LEU A 589 -9.13 25.52 -28.27
CA LEU A 589 -7.94 25.97 -27.54
C LEU A 589 -6.79 26.31 -28.49
N SER A 590 -6.46 25.42 -29.44
CA SER A 590 -5.46 25.70 -30.49
C SER A 590 -5.78 26.95 -31.31
N THR A 591 -7.06 27.18 -31.63
CA THR A 591 -7.49 28.39 -32.34
C THR A 591 -7.31 29.64 -31.48
N GLN A 592 -7.67 29.60 -30.20
CA GLN A 592 -7.51 30.75 -29.28
C GLN A 592 -6.05 31.06 -29.00
N VAL A 593 -5.18 30.06 -28.82
CA VAL A 593 -3.73 30.26 -28.64
C VAL A 593 -3.16 31.05 -29.83
N ILE A 594 -3.43 30.61 -31.07
CA ILE A 594 -2.99 31.31 -32.28
C ILE A 594 -3.61 32.72 -32.38
N GLN A 595 -4.92 32.87 -32.15
CA GLN A 595 -5.63 34.16 -32.33
C GLN A 595 -5.22 35.22 -31.30
N SER A 596 -4.90 34.80 -30.07
CA SER A 596 -4.42 35.68 -29.00
C SER A 596 -2.91 35.93 -29.03
N SER A 597 -2.16 35.14 -29.81
CA SER A 597 -0.69 35.05 -29.71
C SER A 597 -0.19 34.64 -28.32
N ALA A 598 -0.90 33.71 -27.66
CA ALA A 598 -0.48 33.17 -26.37
C ALA A 598 0.74 32.24 -26.51
N ASP A 599 1.60 32.24 -25.50
CA ASP A 599 2.82 31.45 -25.47
C ASP A 599 2.54 29.95 -25.26
N ILE A 600 1.44 29.63 -24.57
CA ILE A 600 1.04 28.27 -24.22
C ILE A 600 -0.46 28.16 -23.93
N GLY A 601 -1.03 26.98 -24.18
CA GLY A 601 -2.39 26.62 -23.78
C GLY A 601 -2.40 25.38 -22.90
N PHE A 602 -3.29 25.34 -21.91
CA PHE A 602 -3.51 24.19 -21.02
C PHE A 602 -4.94 23.70 -21.11
N ALA A 603 -5.10 22.38 -21.14
CA ALA A 603 -6.40 21.71 -21.09
C ALA A 603 -6.43 20.69 -19.94
N PHE A 604 -7.45 20.81 -19.09
CA PHE A 604 -7.68 19.92 -17.95
C PHE A 604 -8.87 19.00 -18.23
N ASP A 605 -8.85 17.77 -17.70
CA ASP A 605 -10.00 16.87 -17.81
C ASP A 605 -11.07 17.15 -16.74
N GLY A 606 -12.18 16.42 -16.81
CA GLY A 606 -13.39 16.69 -16.03
C GLY A 606 -13.20 16.80 -14.50
N ASP A 607 -12.22 16.10 -13.93
CA ASP A 607 -11.86 16.19 -12.51
C ASP A 607 -10.42 16.67 -12.21
N GLY A 608 -9.64 17.03 -13.25
CA GLY A 608 -8.41 17.82 -13.13
C GLY A 608 -7.15 17.07 -12.70
N ASP A 609 -7.15 15.73 -12.72
CA ASP A 609 -5.93 14.94 -12.49
C ASP A 609 -5.12 14.67 -13.77
N ARG A 610 -5.54 15.27 -14.89
CA ARG A 610 -4.83 15.27 -16.18
C ARG A 610 -4.49 16.67 -16.67
N LEU A 611 -3.45 16.74 -17.51
CA LEU A 611 -3.12 17.91 -18.33
C LEU A 611 -2.71 17.49 -19.75
N VAL A 612 -3.23 18.22 -20.75
CA VAL A 612 -2.65 18.29 -22.10
C VAL A 612 -2.26 19.73 -22.39
N VAL A 613 -1.19 19.91 -23.16
CA VAL A 613 -0.59 21.22 -23.45
C VAL A 613 -0.72 21.52 -24.95
N VAL A 614 -0.98 22.77 -25.28
CA VAL A 614 -0.97 23.31 -26.64
C VAL A 614 0.17 24.32 -26.73
N ASN A 615 0.99 24.21 -27.76
CA ASN A 615 2.13 25.09 -28.02
C ASN A 615 1.67 26.40 -28.70
N HIS A 616 2.51 27.45 -28.70
CA HIS A 616 2.18 28.78 -29.26
C HIS A 616 1.78 28.78 -30.76
N ASP A 617 2.14 27.74 -31.51
CA ASP A 617 1.75 27.52 -32.91
C ASP A 617 0.41 26.77 -33.08
N GLY A 618 -0.27 26.50 -31.96
CA GLY A 618 -1.51 25.75 -31.87
C GLY A 618 -1.33 24.22 -31.93
N THR A 619 -0.10 23.69 -32.02
CA THR A 619 0.11 22.24 -32.03
C THR A 619 -0.16 21.63 -30.65
N VAL A 620 -0.90 20.51 -30.64
CA VAL A 620 -1.15 19.74 -29.42
C VAL A 620 0.10 18.94 -29.06
N VAL A 621 0.66 19.18 -27.88
CA VAL A 621 1.81 18.45 -27.37
C VAL A 621 1.32 17.16 -26.71
N THR A 622 1.71 16.04 -27.30
CA THR A 622 1.27 14.72 -26.83
C THR A 622 1.83 14.39 -25.44
N SER A 623 1.06 13.64 -24.65
CA SER A 623 1.38 13.36 -23.24
C SER A 623 2.76 12.74 -23.02
N ASP A 624 3.27 11.94 -23.98
CA ASP A 624 4.60 11.35 -23.85
C ASP A 624 5.76 12.25 -24.31
N GLN A 625 5.51 13.34 -25.06
CA GLN A 625 6.45 14.46 -25.13
C GLN A 625 6.51 15.19 -23.79
N LEU A 626 5.38 15.42 -23.13
CA LEU A 626 5.33 16.03 -21.81
C LEU A 626 6.03 15.16 -20.75
N ILE A 627 5.82 13.83 -20.75
CA ILE A 627 6.57 12.90 -19.89
C ILE A 627 8.07 12.99 -20.14
N ALA A 628 8.53 13.10 -21.39
CA ALA A 628 9.95 13.26 -21.69
C ALA A 628 10.51 14.61 -21.18
N ILE A 629 9.77 15.72 -21.34
CA ILE A 629 10.15 17.04 -20.83
C ILE A 629 10.19 17.06 -19.30
N PHE A 630 9.17 16.54 -18.63
CA PHE A 630 9.13 16.43 -17.18
C PHE A 630 10.21 15.48 -16.64
N ALA A 631 10.57 14.42 -17.38
CA ALA A 631 11.71 13.58 -17.05
C ALA A 631 13.04 14.35 -17.12
N ILE A 632 13.25 15.18 -18.15
CA ILE A 632 14.43 16.07 -18.24
C ILE A 632 14.48 17.00 -17.03
N MET A 633 13.41 17.75 -16.76
CA MET A 633 13.30 18.67 -15.61
C MET A 633 13.64 17.98 -14.28
N VAL A 634 13.09 16.79 -14.03
CA VAL A 634 13.32 16.06 -12.78
C VAL A 634 14.77 15.54 -12.72
N LEU A 635 15.31 15.01 -13.82
CA LEU A 635 16.68 14.47 -13.87
C LEU A 635 17.77 15.53 -13.70
N GLU A 636 17.52 16.79 -14.06
CA GLU A 636 18.42 17.91 -13.78
C GLU A 636 18.61 18.14 -12.27
N SER A 637 17.54 17.96 -11.48
CA SER A 637 17.58 18.06 -10.02
C SER A 637 17.96 16.75 -9.32
N ARG A 638 17.68 15.61 -9.96
CA ARG A 638 17.85 14.25 -9.42
C ARG A 638 18.43 13.28 -10.47
N PRO A 639 19.71 13.46 -10.86
CA PRO A 639 20.36 12.57 -11.81
C PRO A 639 20.43 11.14 -11.26
N GLY A 640 20.26 10.14 -12.10
CA GLY A 640 20.27 8.73 -11.69
C GLY A 640 19.03 8.27 -10.92
N THR A 641 17.93 9.03 -10.91
CA THR A 641 16.64 8.59 -10.36
C THR A 641 15.91 7.65 -11.33
N ASP A 642 14.99 6.82 -10.81
CA ASP A 642 14.04 6.06 -11.61
C ASP A 642 12.92 6.98 -12.14
N ILE A 643 12.50 6.77 -13.40
CA ILE A 643 11.40 7.48 -14.05
C ILE A 643 10.41 6.45 -14.60
N VAL A 644 9.16 6.49 -14.13
CA VAL A 644 8.11 5.53 -14.53
C VAL A 644 7.27 6.06 -15.69
N TYR A 645 6.94 5.22 -16.66
CA TYR A 645 5.98 5.55 -17.72
C TYR A 645 5.20 4.31 -18.15
N ASP A 646 4.04 4.47 -18.77
CA ASP A 646 3.18 3.34 -19.14
C ASP A 646 3.53 2.68 -20.49
N VAL A 647 3.07 1.45 -20.72
CA VAL A 647 3.31 0.68 -21.97
C VAL A 647 2.86 1.39 -23.26
N LYS A 648 1.94 2.37 -23.22
CA LYS A 648 1.53 3.14 -24.40
C LYS A 648 2.53 4.21 -24.81
N CYS A 649 3.43 4.64 -23.92
CA CYS A 649 4.37 5.73 -24.17
C CYS A 649 5.45 5.36 -25.20
N SER A 650 5.84 6.35 -25.99
CA SER A 650 6.87 6.27 -27.03
C SER A 650 8.24 5.78 -26.56
N ARG A 651 8.97 5.12 -27.49
CA ARG A 651 10.43 4.89 -27.45
C ARG A 651 11.24 6.13 -27.07
N MET A 652 10.81 7.31 -27.51
CA MET A 652 11.42 8.60 -27.24
C MET A 652 11.54 8.86 -25.72
N VAL A 653 10.57 8.43 -24.91
CA VAL A 653 10.59 8.59 -23.46
C VAL A 653 11.77 7.83 -22.85
N SER A 654 11.94 6.55 -23.19
CA SER A 654 13.02 5.73 -22.63
C SER A 654 14.40 6.18 -23.13
N GLN A 655 14.48 6.64 -24.38
CA GLN A 655 15.68 7.23 -24.97
C GLN A 655 16.08 8.52 -24.24
N THR A 656 15.15 9.47 -24.08
CA THR A 656 15.39 10.74 -23.37
C THR A 656 15.76 10.53 -21.91
N ILE A 657 15.04 9.67 -21.17
CA ILE A 657 15.39 9.33 -19.77
C ILE A 657 16.83 8.81 -19.70
N THR A 658 17.22 7.89 -20.59
CA THR A 658 18.57 7.30 -20.60
C THR A 658 19.63 8.33 -20.98
N ALA A 659 19.36 9.18 -21.99
CA ALA A 659 20.28 10.24 -22.44
C ALA A 659 20.55 11.29 -21.35
N HIS A 660 19.55 11.60 -20.51
CA HIS A 660 19.67 12.50 -19.36
C HIS A 660 20.10 11.78 -18.06
N GLY A 661 20.60 10.54 -18.16
CA GLY A 661 21.21 9.82 -17.03
C GLY A 661 20.22 9.25 -16.01
N GLY A 662 18.93 9.15 -16.35
CA GLY A 662 17.91 8.48 -15.56
C GLY A 662 17.78 6.99 -15.86
N ARG A 663 16.94 6.29 -15.08
CA ARG A 663 16.58 4.89 -15.33
C ARG A 663 15.12 4.76 -15.78
N PRO A 664 14.86 4.35 -17.03
CA PRO A 664 13.50 4.18 -17.53
C PRO A 664 12.84 2.91 -16.96
N ILE A 665 11.64 3.06 -16.37
CA ILE A 665 10.82 1.93 -15.87
C ILE A 665 9.47 1.94 -16.58
N MET A 666 9.28 1.01 -17.51
CA MET A 666 7.97 0.79 -18.14
C MET A 666 7.02 0.05 -17.18
N SER A 667 5.79 0.53 -17.07
CA SER A 667 4.73 0.02 -16.19
C SER A 667 3.41 -0.18 -16.93
N ARG A 668 2.42 -0.80 -16.27
CA ARG A 668 1.07 -1.06 -16.79
C ARG A 668 0.26 0.24 -16.89
N SER A 669 -0.54 0.40 -17.95
CA SER A 669 -1.44 1.55 -18.11
C SER A 669 -2.56 1.53 -17.05
N GLY A 670 -2.92 2.72 -16.58
CA GLY A 670 -3.83 3.01 -15.46
C GLY A 670 -3.10 3.74 -14.34
N SER A 671 -3.50 4.99 -14.07
CA SER A 671 -2.93 5.91 -13.07
C SER A 671 -2.64 5.27 -11.71
N THR A 672 -3.47 4.34 -11.26
CA THR A 672 -3.27 3.49 -10.07
C THR A 672 -1.94 2.73 -10.09
N PHE A 673 -1.58 2.07 -11.20
CA PHE A 673 -0.33 1.30 -11.30
C PHE A 673 0.89 2.22 -11.37
N ILE A 674 0.76 3.40 -11.99
CA ILE A 674 1.81 4.43 -11.99
C ILE A 674 2.01 4.99 -10.57
N ARG A 675 0.93 5.34 -9.86
CA ARG A 675 0.99 5.79 -8.46
C ARG A 675 1.65 4.77 -7.54
N HIS A 676 1.24 3.51 -7.59
CA HIS A 676 1.85 2.43 -6.79
C HIS A 676 3.35 2.27 -7.09
N ALA A 677 3.77 2.43 -8.34
CA ALA A 677 5.19 2.39 -8.73
C ALA A 677 5.97 3.63 -8.23
N VAL A 678 5.42 4.84 -8.37
CA VAL A 678 6.05 6.10 -7.90
C VAL A 678 6.16 6.15 -6.38
N MET A 679 5.13 5.67 -5.67
CA MET A 679 5.10 5.61 -4.20
C MET A 679 5.82 4.37 -3.63
N SER A 680 6.47 3.55 -4.46
CA SER A 680 7.20 2.35 -4.05
C SER A 680 8.47 2.70 -3.27
N LYS A 681 8.50 2.35 -1.98
CA LYS A 681 9.70 2.47 -1.11
C LYS A 681 10.86 1.51 -1.47
N ARG A 682 10.79 0.81 -2.61
CA ARG A 682 11.82 -0.13 -3.08
C ARG A 682 12.68 0.43 -4.23
N SER A 683 12.38 1.64 -4.69
CA SER A 683 12.88 2.24 -5.93
C SER A 683 12.94 3.75 -5.75
N GLU A 684 13.97 4.40 -6.28
CA GLU A 684 14.16 5.85 -6.15
C GLU A 684 13.43 6.55 -7.31
N VAL A 685 12.10 6.41 -7.34
CA VAL A 685 11.25 7.03 -8.37
C VAL A 685 10.96 8.48 -8.01
N SER A 686 11.45 9.43 -8.82
CA SER A 686 11.14 10.85 -8.62
C SER A 686 10.07 11.39 -9.57
N PHE A 687 9.72 10.64 -10.62
CA PHE A 687 8.65 11.01 -11.53
C PHE A 687 7.96 9.77 -12.11
N GLY A 688 6.66 9.88 -12.35
CA GLY A 688 5.90 8.93 -13.16
C GLY A 688 4.94 9.64 -14.10
N GLY A 689 4.55 8.99 -15.20
CA GLY A 689 3.49 9.49 -16.07
C GLY A 689 2.72 8.40 -16.82
N GLU A 690 1.55 8.76 -17.34
CA GLU A 690 0.74 7.92 -18.23
C GLU A 690 0.42 8.68 -19.52
N PHE A 691 0.38 7.99 -20.66
CA PHE A 691 0.03 8.58 -21.95
C PHE A 691 -1.37 9.24 -21.99
N SER A 692 -2.26 8.94 -21.05
CA SER A 692 -3.55 9.62 -20.85
C SER A 692 -3.46 10.97 -20.13
N GLY A 693 -2.26 11.51 -19.90
CA GLY A 693 -2.05 12.87 -19.39
C GLY A 693 -1.96 12.98 -17.87
N HIS A 694 -1.78 11.88 -17.14
CA HIS A 694 -1.51 11.89 -15.69
C HIS A 694 0.00 12.03 -15.42
N TYR A 695 0.40 12.93 -14.51
CA TYR A 695 1.82 13.18 -14.16
C TYR A 695 2.03 13.20 -12.65
N PHE A 696 3.03 12.45 -12.16
CA PHE A 696 3.24 12.12 -10.75
C PHE A 696 4.60 12.61 -10.28
N PHE A 697 4.67 13.81 -9.71
CA PHE A 697 5.92 14.36 -9.18
C PHE A 697 6.22 13.82 -7.78
N ASN A 698 7.39 13.21 -7.61
CA ASN A 698 7.94 12.72 -6.33
C ASN A 698 9.41 13.20 -6.15
N ASP A 699 9.74 14.31 -6.81
CA ASP A 699 11.04 14.99 -6.84
C ASP A 699 11.39 15.73 -5.53
N GLY A 700 10.57 15.55 -4.49
CA GLY A 700 10.72 16.18 -3.18
C GLY A 700 10.00 17.52 -3.04
N ARG A 701 9.46 18.04 -4.15
CA ARG A 701 8.48 19.14 -4.16
C ARG A 701 7.08 18.56 -4.34
N GLY A 702 6.91 17.67 -5.32
CA GLY A 702 5.64 17.01 -5.61
C GLY A 702 5.13 16.02 -4.56
N SER A 703 3.81 15.80 -4.57
CA SER A 703 3.03 15.02 -3.61
C SER A 703 3.01 13.50 -3.85
N ALA A 704 3.63 13.01 -4.93
CA ALA A 704 3.47 11.68 -5.51
C ALA A 704 2.02 11.31 -5.93
N THR A 705 1.19 12.30 -6.26
CA THR A 705 -0.13 12.11 -6.87
C THR A 705 -0.19 12.71 -8.27
N ASP A 706 -1.11 12.21 -9.08
CA ASP A 706 -1.54 12.80 -10.35
C ASP A 706 -2.24 14.14 -10.09
N ASP A 707 -1.73 15.18 -10.76
CA ASP A 707 -2.12 16.57 -10.57
C ASP A 707 -1.85 17.39 -11.84
N GLY A 708 -2.91 17.74 -12.58
CA GLY A 708 -2.79 18.48 -13.83
C GLY A 708 -2.31 19.91 -13.63
N LEU A 709 -2.76 20.58 -12.56
CA LEU A 709 -2.42 21.98 -12.30
C LEU A 709 -0.96 22.11 -11.86
N TYR A 710 -0.49 21.22 -10.98
CA TYR A 710 0.91 21.20 -10.58
C TYR A 710 1.83 20.94 -11.79
N ALA A 711 1.44 20.03 -12.70
CA ALA A 711 2.18 19.80 -13.93
C ALA A 711 2.26 21.04 -14.83
N ALA A 712 1.18 21.82 -14.95
CA ALA A 712 1.16 23.06 -15.74
C ALA A 712 2.06 24.14 -15.11
N MET A 713 1.91 24.38 -13.80
CA MET A 713 2.70 25.36 -13.05
C MET A 713 4.20 25.03 -13.09
N ARG A 714 4.56 23.74 -12.94
CA ARG A 714 5.96 23.26 -13.04
C ARG A 714 6.53 23.36 -14.46
N LEU A 715 5.70 23.24 -15.50
CA LEU A 715 6.14 23.48 -16.89
C LEU A 715 6.45 24.97 -17.13
N LEU A 716 5.58 25.88 -16.70
CA LEU A 716 5.80 27.33 -16.81
C LEU A 716 7.09 27.77 -16.10
N GLU A 717 7.30 27.27 -14.88
CA GLU A 717 8.50 27.53 -14.09
C GLU A 717 9.77 27.12 -14.83
N TRP A 718 9.82 25.86 -15.28
CA TRP A 718 11.02 25.31 -15.91
C TRP A 718 11.33 25.95 -17.27
N LEU A 719 10.31 26.39 -18.02
CA LEU A 719 10.49 27.15 -19.27
C LEU A 719 10.96 28.59 -19.02
N THR A 720 10.31 29.34 -18.12
CA THR A 720 10.68 30.74 -17.82
C THR A 720 12.06 30.84 -17.16
N GLN A 721 12.41 29.96 -16.22
CA GLN A 721 13.75 29.92 -15.62
C GLN A 721 14.88 29.64 -16.63
N ARG A 722 14.54 29.22 -17.86
CA ARG A 722 15.47 29.00 -18.97
C ARG A 722 15.45 30.08 -20.04
N GLY A 723 14.42 30.93 -20.09
CA GLY A 723 14.13 31.78 -21.24
C GLY A 723 13.94 30.97 -22.53
N GLN A 724 13.34 29.78 -22.45
CA GLN A 724 13.14 28.88 -23.59
C GLN A 724 11.66 28.65 -23.88
N THR A 725 11.30 28.64 -25.17
CA THR A 725 9.96 28.26 -25.62
C THR A 725 9.76 26.74 -25.59
N LEU A 726 8.49 26.32 -25.47
CA LEU A 726 8.13 24.90 -25.56
C LEU A 726 8.51 24.32 -26.94
N SER A 727 8.39 25.09 -28.02
CA SER A 727 8.91 24.77 -29.37
C SER A 727 10.38 24.39 -29.40
N GLU A 728 11.26 25.14 -28.73
CA GLU A 728 12.71 24.86 -28.72
C GLU A 728 13.03 23.59 -27.93
N VAL A 729 12.34 23.37 -26.82
CA VAL A 729 12.49 22.14 -26.02
C VAL A 729 12.02 20.91 -26.81
N LEU A 730 10.85 20.99 -27.47
CA LEU A 730 10.32 19.89 -28.29
C LEU A 730 11.27 19.50 -29.43
N GLN A 731 12.02 20.45 -30.00
CA GLN A 731 13.04 20.19 -31.03
C GLN A 731 14.28 19.43 -30.50
N THR A 732 14.48 19.33 -29.19
CA THR A 732 15.56 18.50 -28.59
C THR A 732 15.20 17.02 -28.48
N LEU A 733 13.92 16.67 -28.58
CA LEU A 733 13.43 15.30 -28.42
C LEU A 733 13.67 14.47 -29.71
N PRO A 734 13.93 13.15 -29.59
CA PRO A 734 14.01 12.26 -30.75
C PRO A 734 12.80 12.39 -31.71
N PRO A 735 13.02 12.64 -33.02
CA PRO A 735 11.93 12.80 -33.98
C PRO A 735 11.25 11.46 -34.28
N ARG A 736 9.95 11.52 -34.56
CA ARG A 736 9.06 10.35 -34.68
C ARG A 736 7.81 10.67 -35.49
N ILE A 737 7.18 9.64 -36.03
CA ILE A 737 5.84 9.67 -36.65
C ILE A 737 5.02 8.57 -35.99
N GLY A 738 3.81 8.88 -35.52
CA GLY A 738 2.96 7.91 -34.83
C GLY A 738 1.48 8.09 -35.13
N THR A 739 0.71 7.04 -34.88
CA THR A 739 -0.75 7.08 -34.94
C THR A 739 -1.32 7.66 -33.65
N PRO A 740 -2.55 8.22 -33.69
CA PRO A 740 -3.38 8.30 -32.48
C PRO A 740 -3.65 6.88 -31.92
N ASP A 741 -4.29 6.81 -30.76
CA ASP A 741 -4.85 5.55 -30.28
C ASP A 741 -5.94 5.04 -31.24
N ILE A 742 -5.81 3.79 -31.67
CA ILE A 742 -6.75 3.11 -32.54
C ILE A 742 -7.61 2.20 -31.68
N TYR A 743 -8.91 2.51 -31.63
CA TYR A 743 -9.91 1.79 -30.85
C TYR A 743 -10.64 0.77 -31.73
N LEU A 744 -10.41 -0.52 -31.49
CA LEU A 744 -11.14 -1.60 -32.15
C LEU A 744 -12.20 -2.18 -31.21
N PRO A 745 -13.51 -2.00 -31.48
CA PRO A 745 -14.56 -2.57 -30.63
C PRO A 745 -14.58 -4.10 -30.70
N ILE A 746 -15.02 -4.74 -29.61
CA ILE A 746 -15.18 -6.19 -29.49
C ILE A 746 -16.55 -6.51 -28.88
N ASP A 747 -17.25 -7.51 -29.44
CA ASP A 747 -18.62 -7.87 -29.01
C ASP A 747 -18.70 -8.49 -27.61
N SER A 748 -17.56 -8.92 -27.07
CA SER A 748 -17.39 -9.51 -25.73
C SER A 748 -15.92 -9.40 -25.31
N ASP A 749 -15.63 -9.61 -24.03
CA ASP A 749 -14.26 -9.63 -23.51
C ASP A 749 -13.39 -10.60 -24.31
N LEU A 750 -12.24 -10.12 -24.80
CA LEU A 750 -11.28 -11.00 -25.48
C LEU A 750 -10.80 -12.08 -24.51
N PRO A 751 -10.83 -13.37 -24.88
CA PRO A 751 -10.30 -14.43 -24.04
C PRO A 751 -8.84 -14.14 -23.70
N GLU A 752 -8.45 -14.35 -22.43
CA GLU A 752 -7.04 -14.24 -22.00
C GLU A 752 -6.11 -15.04 -22.93
N LYS A 753 -6.60 -16.19 -23.40
CA LYS A 753 -5.99 -17.06 -24.41
C LYS A 753 -5.55 -16.32 -25.68
N PHE A 754 -6.31 -15.33 -26.18
CA PHE A 754 -5.92 -14.55 -27.36
C PHE A 754 -4.61 -13.80 -27.10
N PHE A 755 -4.49 -13.07 -25.98
CA PHE A 755 -3.24 -12.38 -25.65
C PHE A 755 -2.10 -13.35 -25.34
N GLN A 756 -2.38 -14.54 -24.80
CA GLN A 756 -1.38 -15.59 -24.62
C GLN A 756 -0.86 -16.15 -25.96
N GLU A 757 -1.75 -16.52 -26.89
CA GLU A 757 -1.38 -17.03 -28.22
C GLU A 757 -0.71 -15.94 -29.07
N LEU A 758 -1.21 -14.70 -29.01
CA LEU A 758 -0.62 -13.53 -29.67
C LEU A 758 0.78 -13.21 -29.14
N ALA A 759 1.03 -13.35 -27.83
CA ALA A 759 2.37 -13.19 -27.25
C ALA A 759 3.35 -14.29 -27.70
N ILE A 760 2.87 -15.53 -27.84
CA ILE A 760 3.67 -16.65 -28.39
C ILE A 760 4.07 -16.35 -29.85
N ASP A 761 3.13 -15.87 -30.66
CA ASP A 761 3.39 -15.51 -32.06
C ASP A 761 4.28 -14.27 -32.19
N ALA A 762 4.08 -13.25 -31.34
CA ALA A 762 4.91 -12.06 -31.29
C ALA A 762 6.36 -12.37 -30.84
N ALA A 763 6.58 -13.40 -30.03
CA ALA A 763 7.92 -13.87 -29.65
C ALA A 763 8.71 -14.51 -30.81
N LEU A 764 8.08 -14.73 -31.96
CA LEU A 764 8.72 -15.23 -33.19
C LEU A 764 9.07 -14.11 -34.19
N VAL A 765 8.75 -12.84 -33.88
CA VAL A 765 9.07 -11.69 -34.73
C VAL A 765 10.55 -11.34 -34.59
N GLU A 766 11.32 -11.52 -35.66
CA GLU A 766 12.74 -11.14 -35.70
C GLU A 766 12.93 -9.62 -35.58
N ASN A 767 14.05 -9.21 -34.96
CA ASN A 767 14.45 -7.81 -34.78
C ASN A 767 13.50 -6.94 -33.91
N ALA A 768 12.64 -7.57 -33.12
CA ALA A 768 11.78 -6.91 -32.14
C ALA A 768 12.02 -7.41 -30.70
N THR A 769 11.86 -6.53 -29.72
CA THR A 769 11.86 -6.86 -28.29
C THR A 769 10.43 -6.95 -27.79
N LEU A 770 10.02 -8.15 -27.34
CA LEU A 770 8.67 -8.40 -26.82
C LEU A 770 8.54 -7.94 -25.35
N THR A 771 7.53 -7.12 -25.09
CA THR A 771 7.08 -6.74 -23.75
C THR A 771 5.62 -7.14 -23.55
N THR A 772 5.34 -7.88 -22.47
CA THR A 772 3.99 -8.38 -22.11
C THR A 772 3.51 -7.89 -20.74
N ILE A 773 3.82 -6.63 -20.40
CA ILE A 773 3.44 -6.02 -19.11
C ILE A 773 1.93 -5.74 -19.07
N ASP A 774 1.37 -5.29 -20.19
CA ASP A 774 -0.07 -5.06 -20.36
C ASP A 774 -0.42 -5.12 -21.85
N GLY A 775 -1.02 -6.24 -22.29
CA GLY A 775 -1.14 -6.58 -23.71
C GLY A 775 0.17 -7.10 -24.31
N VAL A 776 0.35 -6.88 -25.62
CA VAL A 776 1.54 -7.26 -26.40
C VAL A 776 2.14 -6.00 -27.02
N ARG A 777 3.38 -5.69 -26.65
CA ARG A 777 4.19 -4.61 -27.23
C ARG A 777 5.44 -5.18 -27.89
N LEU A 778 5.79 -4.67 -29.06
CA LEU A 778 7.01 -4.99 -29.81
C LEU A 778 7.79 -3.71 -30.07
N ASP A 779 9.00 -3.61 -29.51
CA ASP A 779 9.95 -2.53 -29.77
C ASP A 779 11.00 -3.00 -30.80
N PHE A 780 10.96 -2.44 -32.00
CA PHE A 780 11.90 -2.70 -33.09
C PHE A 780 13.12 -1.77 -32.95
N HIS A 781 14.05 -1.78 -33.92
CA HIS A 781 15.13 -0.78 -33.93
C HIS A 781 14.60 0.64 -34.28
N ASP A 782 13.59 0.72 -35.12
CA ASP A 782 13.11 1.90 -35.86
C ASP A 782 11.66 2.30 -35.53
N GLY A 783 10.97 1.54 -34.68
CA GLY A 783 9.66 1.93 -34.15
C GLY A 783 9.18 1.04 -33.00
N PHE A 784 7.92 1.20 -32.60
CA PHE A 784 7.21 0.27 -31.74
C PHE A 784 5.75 0.11 -32.16
N GLY A 785 5.17 -1.04 -31.81
CA GLY A 785 3.73 -1.27 -31.87
C GLY A 785 3.22 -1.86 -30.57
N ILE A 786 1.97 -1.58 -30.21
CA ILE A 786 1.29 -2.18 -29.05
C ILE A 786 -0.16 -2.53 -29.40
N ILE A 787 -0.64 -3.63 -28.83
CA ILE A 787 -2.05 -4.02 -28.75
C ILE A 787 -2.39 -4.43 -27.31
N ARG A 788 -3.41 -3.81 -26.71
CA ARG A 788 -3.84 -4.09 -25.32
C ARG A 788 -5.35 -4.04 -25.16
N ALA A 789 -5.89 -4.89 -24.29
CA ALA A 789 -7.28 -4.79 -23.87
C ALA A 789 -7.50 -3.49 -23.07
N SER A 790 -8.67 -2.87 -23.22
CA SER A 790 -9.06 -1.75 -22.37
C SER A 790 -9.48 -2.22 -20.98
N ASN A 791 -9.17 -1.41 -19.96
CA ASN A 791 -9.62 -1.64 -18.59
C ASN A 791 -11.02 -0.99 -18.33
N THR A 792 -11.53 -0.18 -19.27
CA THR A 792 -12.72 0.68 -19.07
C THR A 792 -13.89 0.37 -20.02
N GLY A 793 -13.67 -0.35 -21.12
CA GLY A 793 -14.72 -0.67 -22.11
C GLY A 793 -14.39 -1.86 -23.01
N ALA A 794 -15.39 -2.33 -23.75
CA ALA A 794 -15.28 -3.49 -24.65
C ALA A 794 -14.58 -3.12 -25.97
N PHE A 795 -13.29 -2.78 -25.88
CA PHE A 795 -12.44 -2.48 -27.03
C PHE A 795 -10.97 -2.84 -26.77
N VAL A 796 -10.25 -3.02 -27.86
CA VAL A 796 -8.79 -3.14 -27.89
C VAL A 796 -8.21 -1.79 -28.31
N THR A 797 -7.15 -1.35 -27.65
CA THR A 797 -6.39 -0.17 -28.08
C THR A 797 -5.11 -0.61 -28.76
N LEU A 798 -4.82 -0.04 -29.93
CA LEU A 798 -3.54 -0.17 -30.62
C LEU A 798 -2.89 1.20 -30.81
N ARG A 799 -1.56 1.26 -30.71
CA ARG A 799 -0.77 2.43 -31.10
C ARG A 799 0.47 1.97 -31.87
N PHE A 800 0.86 2.75 -32.86
CA PHE A 800 2.03 2.51 -33.70
C PHE A 800 2.86 3.77 -33.83
N GLU A 801 4.17 3.64 -33.83
CA GLU A 801 5.08 4.77 -33.97
C GLU A 801 6.42 4.30 -34.53
N ALA A 802 7.05 5.13 -35.35
CA ALA A 802 8.37 4.84 -35.91
C ALA A 802 9.11 6.13 -36.30
N ASP A 803 10.40 5.98 -36.55
CA ASP A 803 11.30 7.06 -36.95
C ASP A 803 10.94 7.61 -38.36
N ASN A 804 10.15 6.87 -39.14
CA ASN A 804 9.63 7.27 -40.47
C ASN A 804 8.34 6.51 -40.85
N ALA A 805 7.60 7.03 -41.84
CA ALA A 805 6.29 6.48 -42.24
C ALA A 805 6.32 5.06 -42.86
N ALA A 806 7.41 4.66 -43.52
CA ALA A 806 7.54 3.30 -44.06
C ALA A 806 7.71 2.27 -42.93
N SER A 807 8.46 2.62 -41.89
CA SER A 807 8.58 1.83 -40.66
C SER A 807 7.25 1.77 -39.89
N VAL A 808 6.47 2.85 -39.81
CA VAL A 808 5.09 2.81 -39.26
C VAL A 808 4.24 1.80 -40.05
N HIS A 809 4.27 1.84 -41.38
CA HIS A 809 3.53 0.89 -42.22
C HIS A 809 4.01 -0.56 -42.01
N HIS A 810 5.32 -0.80 -41.90
CA HIS A 810 5.86 -2.14 -41.65
C HIS A 810 5.36 -2.72 -40.32
N ILE A 811 5.49 -1.96 -39.23
CA ILE A 811 5.07 -2.41 -37.90
C ILE A 811 3.55 -2.62 -37.85
N ARG A 812 2.76 -1.75 -38.48
CA ARG A 812 1.31 -1.96 -38.65
C ARG A 812 0.97 -3.26 -39.36
N GLN A 813 1.72 -3.62 -40.41
CA GLN A 813 1.53 -4.88 -41.13
C GLN A 813 1.87 -6.08 -40.25
N VAL A 814 2.97 -6.04 -39.49
CA VAL A 814 3.33 -7.13 -38.55
C VAL A 814 2.20 -7.37 -37.54
N PHE A 815 1.63 -6.32 -36.96
CA PHE A 815 0.49 -6.47 -36.04
C PHE A 815 -0.78 -6.95 -36.75
N TYR A 816 -1.08 -6.45 -37.96
CA TYR A 816 -2.19 -6.96 -38.77
C TYR A 816 -2.05 -8.47 -39.01
N ASP A 817 -0.87 -8.95 -39.43
CA ASP A 817 -0.62 -10.36 -39.72
C ASP A 817 -0.74 -11.24 -38.46
N LEU A 818 -0.18 -10.78 -37.33
CA LEU A 818 -0.30 -11.43 -36.01
C LEU A 818 -1.77 -11.56 -35.56
N ILE A 819 -2.57 -10.49 -35.69
CA ILE A 819 -3.99 -10.49 -35.31
C ILE A 819 -4.79 -11.35 -36.29
N ALA A 820 -4.54 -11.22 -37.61
CA ALA A 820 -5.32 -11.88 -38.66
C ALA A 820 -5.25 -13.41 -38.59
N LYS A 821 -4.14 -13.95 -38.08
CA LYS A 821 -3.94 -15.38 -37.84
C LYS A 821 -4.95 -15.98 -36.84
N GLN A 822 -5.45 -15.17 -35.90
CA GLN A 822 -6.34 -15.62 -34.81
C GLN A 822 -7.74 -15.01 -34.89
N LEU A 823 -7.83 -13.71 -35.22
CA LEU A 823 -9.06 -12.93 -35.34
C LEU A 823 -9.05 -12.10 -36.64
N PRO A 824 -9.26 -12.73 -37.82
CA PRO A 824 -9.22 -12.05 -39.12
C PRO A 824 -10.23 -10.89 -39.22
N ASN A 825 -11.39 -10.99 -38.57
CA ASN A 825 -12.39 -9.92 -38.53
C ASN A 825 -11.91 -8.69 -37.74
N LEU A 826 -11.06 -8.88 -36.71
CA LEU A 826 -10.48 -7.80 -35.90
C LEU A 826 -9.29 -7.15 -36.61
N ALA A 827 -8.49 -7.93 -37.34
CA ALA A 827 -7.47 -7.37 -38.22
C ALA A 827 -8.11 -6.53 -39.34
N ALA A 828 -9.20 -7.02 -39.95
CA ALA A 828 -9.94 -6.32 -41.00
C ALA A 828 -10.66 -5.04 -40.55
N SER A 829 -10.81 -4.79 -39.24
CA SER A 829 -11.32 -3.51 -38.72
C SER A 829 -10.21 -2.50 -38.39
N MET A 830 -8.93 -2.85 -38.54
CA MET A 830 -7.84 -1.87 -38.47
C MET A 830 -7.95 -0.85 -39.61
N PRO A 831 -7.81 0.47 -39.35
CA PRO A 831 -7.91 1.48 -40.38
C PRO A 831 -6.82 1.33 -41.46
N ASN A 832 -7.19 1.54 -42.71
CA ASN A 832 -6.34 1.27 -43.88
C ASN A 832 -5.13 2.24 -43.91
N PRO A 833 -3.89 1.82 -44.27
CA PRO A 833 -2.67 2.64 -44.11
C PRO A 833 -2.54 3.92 -44.95
N GLN A 834 -3.59 4.36 -45.66
CA GLN A 834 -3.61 5.53 -46.54
C GLN A 834 -4.58 6.63 -46.07
N LEU A 835 -5.08 6.56 -44.82
CA LEU A 835 -6.17 7.40 -44.31
C LEU A 835 -5.88 8.00 -42.91
N THR A 836 -4.60 8.14 -42.55
CA THR A 836 -4.11 8.91 -41.38
C THR A 836 -2.85 9.64 -41.75
#